data_AF-A0A2N0RQG0-F1
#
_entry.id   AF-A0A2N0RQG0-F1
#
_cell.length_a   1.000
_cell.length_b   1.000
_cell.length_c   1.000
_cell.angle_alpha   90.00
_cell.angle_beta   90.00
_cell.angle_gamma   90.00
#
_symmetry.space_group_name_H-M   'P 1'
#
loop_
_entity.id
_entity.type
_entity.pdbx_description
1 polymer ?
#
loop_
_entity_poly.entity_id
_entity_poly.type
_entity_poly.pdbx_seq_one_letter_code
_entity_poly.pdbx_strand_id
1 'polypeptide(L)'
;MTYNQNASLPQFEENSRYKIKMLVNCSVLGTVTIFSIPLSDKITIKNDEYITKSLTFDILKKYIWERENNILKYLTNDASKLDLWHVDVEEVVDVLTEDDIVQKLGGKKMSPHFLFRNHFNDQLSEGKIHIIIQPLPPTTEIPTKRRRIDNWVEYTAKDGLVDLPPILSTMLACEKFRPAPRNEFEKLLKDLQIGQNIMLPSLGQEPKNYGEDYQGRSFLITEQMIEIWNMLASDSDRSIKRVLSGPVGVGKSYLALFLAAKAFAEGWLLLYVSDANELVKPDDAKIAKEICMRFLALNRDILTKNHFYQMMSLLSRSEENEEKVYQTVASNIMDDLLKQLKEKTLIVIDEHGILFEPDPPIPHKQIRLNPLMHLNAWNQERKGCRVVVTGTAHAKFEQVYLKDGMTNWIIFVSPLSSVIFNKLLSMNNVLSSTKIIRDKVTEITNRVPRELMKLSNGLNDNCGNSKNIDTSKIINFLIQFEQDRNLDFLNVAQNYYTHHLNPTQRYSTRHALASMFLPRKEGDIDRDRKGFDHWFVDLGLVYRIKFRGRVQHHPLCPAAKNALLQLYKSIPLPQHKSMCVKDGNMTDPPKRITNDDILFRCYEGYPRFDFILGRTFIQVSISNFTANNTKSADIEKAFTVKINQKNQIENYLDNAYGGNHQAYIDSSTKKFIVTRNGQKVHDFHIVYICGKLGNPNHTGKVKDFPDILHINLDELNLKLFGDLLLD
;
A
#
# COMPACT_ATOMS: atom_id res chain seq x y z
N MET A 1 40.77 -37.37 -23.42
CA MET A 1 41.75 -36.46 -24.05
C MET A 1 40.94 -35.29 -24.59
N THR A 2 41.12 -34.02 -24.23
CA THR A 2 42.20 -33.33 -23.51
C THR A 2 41.62 -31.98 -23.09
N TYR A 3 42.02 -31.51 -21.91
CA TYR A 3 41.83 -30.14 -21.45
C TYR A 3 42.48 -29.13 -22.41
N ASN A 4 41.83 -27.98 -22.62
CA ASN A 4 42.41 -26.68 -22.98
C ASN A 4 41.45 -25.64 -22.36
N GLN A 5 41.67 -25.07 -21.17
CA GLN A 5 42.71 -24.09 -20.82
C GLN A 5 42.99 -23.12 -21.96
N ASN A 6 42.20 -22.04 -22.03
CA ASN A 6 42.64 -20.66 -22.27
C ASN A 6 41.42 -19.74 -22.39
N ALA A 7 40.99 -19.17 -21.27
CA ALA A 7 40.31 -17.89 -21.25
C ALA A 7 40.89 -17.11 -20.07
N SER A 8 41.78 -16.19 -20.44
CA SER A 8 42.51 -15.25 -19.61
C SER A 8 41.63 -14.53 -18.61
N LEU A 9 41.91 -14.75 -17.32
CA LEU A 9 41.60 -13.81 -16.24
C LEU A 9 42.30 -12.48 -16.54
N PRO A 10 41.65 -11.32 -16.35
CA PRO A 10 42.33 -10.04 -16.45
C PRO A 10 43.46 -10.00 -15.42
N GLN A 11 44.68 -9.80 -15.90
CA GLN A 11 45.84 -9.45 -15.09
C GLN A 11 45.46 -8.24 -14.24
N PHE A 12 45.48 -8.42 -12.92
CA PHE A 12 45.60 -7.29 -12.01
C PHE A 12 46.92 -6.60 -12.35
N GLU A 13 46.84 -5.44 -12.98
CA GLU A 13 47.98 -4.53 -13.08
C GLU A 13 48.46 -4.21 -11.68
N GLU A 14 49.67 -4.69 -11.39
CA GLU A 14 50.44 -4.41 -10.19
C GLU A 14 50.86 -2.94 -10.23
N ASN A 15 49.97 -2.03 -9.81
CA ASN A 15 50.34 -0.66 -9.54
C ASN A 15 51.10 -0.61 -8.21
N SER A 16 52.41 -0.83 -8.29
CA SER A 16 53.35 -0.64 -7.18
C SER A 16 53.38 0.84 -6.75
N ARG A 17 52.49 1.22 -5.84
CA ARG A 17 52.70 2.40 -4.99
C ARG A 17 52.34 2.01 -3.57
N TYR A 18 53.32 2.18 -2.67
CA TYR A 18 53.29 1.90 -1.22
C TYR A 18 53.61 0.47 -0.79
N LYS A 19 54.92 0.17 -0.64
CA LYS A 19 55.38 -1.01 0.12
C LYS A 19 54.93 -0.82 1.58
N ILE A 20 54.09 -1.72 2.10
CA ILE A 20 53.68 -1.71 3.51
C ILE A 20 54.94 -1.93 4.36
N LYS A 21 55.22 -1.02 5.29
CA LYS A 21 56.38 -1.10 6.17
C LYS A 21 56.04 -1.72 7.51
N MET A 22 54.82 -1.51 7.98
CA MET A 22 54.40 -1.92 9.31
C MET A 22 52.91 -2.19 9.35
N LEU A 23 52.50 -3.15 10.18
CA LEU A 23 51.11 -3.51 10.42
C LEU A 23 50.80 -3.29 11.91
N VAL A 24 49.88 -2.39 12.23
CA VAL A 24 49.53 -2.06 13.63
C VAL A 24 48.21 -2.73 13.99
N ASN A 25 48.23 -3.67 14.92
CA ASN A 25 47.01 -4.30 15.44
C ASN A 25 46.33 -3.39 16.46
N CYS A 26 45.04 -3.17 16.24
CA CYS A 26 44.18 -2.31 17.03
C CYS A 26 43.03 -3.13 17.63
N SER A 27 42.67 -2.85 18.88
CA SER A 27 41.48 -3.37 19.54
C SER A 27 40.56 -2.23 19.96
N VAL A 28 39.25 -2.41 19.82
CA VAL A 28 38.27 -1.41 20.27
C VAL A 28 37.84 -1.74 21.71
N LEU A 29 38.01 -0.77 22.62
CA LEU A 29 37.70 -0.93 24.04
C LEU A 29 36.23 -1.35 24.25
N GLY A 30 36.01 -2.33 25.13
CA GLY A 30 34.68 -2.83 25.46
C GLY A 30 34.04 -3.70 24.37
N THR A 31 34.81 -4.10 23.35
CA THR A 31 34.33 -4.98 22.28
C THR A 31 35.34 -6.09 21.99
N VAL A 32 34.89 -7.15 21.31
CA VAL A 32 35.77 -8.21 20.78
C VAL A 32 36.39 -7.86 19.43
N THR A 33 36.32 -6.59 19.00
CA THR A 33 36.71 -6.18 17.67
C THR A 33 38.20 -5.86 17.60
N ILE A 34 38.92 -6.62 16.78
CA ILE A 34 40.35 -6.44 16.51
C ILE A 34 40.55 -6.33 14.99
N PHE A 35 41.37 -5.39 14.55
CA PHE A 35 41.74 -5.22 13.16
C PHE A 35 43.16 -4.65 13.03
N SER A 36 43.73 -4.73 11.83
CA SER A 36 45.11 -4.29 11.59
C SER A 36 45.17 -3.14 10.59
N ILE A 37 45.95 -2.12 10.92
CA ILE A 37 46.13 -0.92 10.10
C ILE A 37 47.51 -0.95 9.45
N PRO A 38 47.60 -1.02 8.12
CA PRO A 38 48.89 -0.96 7.43
C PRO A 38 49.39 0.49 7.33
N LEU A 39 50.68 0.65 7.65
CA LEU A 39 51.44 1.89 7.49
C LEU A 39 52.57 1.65 6.48
N SER A 40 52.58 2.44 5.41
CA SER A 40 53.65 2.49 4.39
C SER A 40 54.52 3.72 4.62
N ASP A 41 55.40 4.09 3.67
CA ASP A 41 56.19 5.33 3.76
C ASP A 41 55.36 6.62 3.79
N LYS A 42 54.17 6.58 3.19
CA LYS A 42 53.20 7.66 3.15
C LYS A 42 51.79 7.12 3.26
N ILE A 43 50.94 7.79 4.02
CA ILE A 43 49.51 7.48 4.14
C ILE A 43 48.68 8.60 3.51
N THR A 44 47.47 8.26 3.06
CA THR A 44 46.55 9.22 2.44
C THR A 44 45.26 9.32 3.25
N ILE A 45 44.80 10.54 3.52
CA ILE A 45 43.56 10.85 4.25
C ILE A 45 42.82 11.89 3.41
N LYS A 46 41.57 11.63 2.95
CA LYS A 46 40.79 12.56 2.10
C LYS A 46 41.56 13.24 0.95
N ASN A 47 42.50 12.52 0.34
CA ASN A 47 43.41 12.96 -0.74
C ASN A 47 44.66 13.76 -0.32
N ASP A 48 44.90 13.99 0.98
CA ASP A 48 46.14 14.57 1.48
C ASP A 48 47.16 13.47 1.83
N GLU A 49 48.40 13.59 1.34
CA GLU A 49 49.50 12.66 1.65
C GLU A 49 50.30 13.11 2.89
N TYR A 50 50.50 12.18 3.83
CA TYR A 50 51.31 12.37 5.03
C TYR A 50 52.49 11.41 5.04
N ILE A 51 53.68 11.90 5.37
CA ILE A 51 54.86 11.05 5.55
C ILE A 51 54.80 10.36 6.91
N THR A 52 54.90 9.04 6.94
CA THR A 52 54.74 8.24 8.17
C THR A 52 55.79 8.57 9.24
N LYS A 53 57.00 8.97 8.82
CA LYS A 53 58.08 9.39 9.73
C LYS A 53 57.77 10.65 10.55
N SER A 54 56.85 11.49 10.07
CA SER A 54 56.38 12.71 10.74
C SER A 54 54.93 12.60 11.21
N LEU A 55 54.38 11.39 11.26
CA LEU A 55 53.00 11.13 11.65
C LEU A 55 52.81 11.46 13.13
N THR A 56 51.83 12.30 13.45
CA THR A 56 51.37 12.51 14.83
C THR A 56 50.21 11.57 15.14
N PHE A 57 49.92 11.34 16.42
CA PHE A 57 48.77 10.53 16.80
C PHE A 57 47.42 11.14 16.40
N ASP A 58 47.30 12.47 16.27
CA ASP A 58 46.10 13.11 15.73
C ASP A 58 45.84 12.70 14.26
N ILE A 59 46.89 12.66 13.44
CA ILE A 59 46.77 12.26 12.04
C ILE A 59 46.54 10.74 11.95
N LEU A 60 47.19 9.95 12.80
CA LEU A 60 46.93 8.50 12.88
C LEU A 60 45.47 8.21 13.26
N LYS A 61 44.90 8.93 14.24
CA LYS A 61 43.47 8.81 14.62
C LYS A 61 42.55 9.01 13.41
N LYS A 62 42.78 10.07 12.64
CA LYS A 62 42.03 10.38 11.41
C LYS A 62 42.16 9.27 10.36
N TYR A 63 43.38 8.78 10.15
CA TYR A 63 43.64 7.69 9.21
C TYR A 63 42.93 6.39 9.61
N ILE A 64 43.01 5.99 10.88
CA ILE A 64 42.32 4.81 11.42
C ILE A 64 40.81 4.94 11.24
N TRP A 65 40.24 6.10 11.61
CA TRP A 65 38.81 6.35 11.52
C TRP A 65 38.29 6.35 10.08
N GLU A 66 39.01 6.95 9.13
CA GLU A 66 38.60 6.97 7.72
C GLU A 66 38.68 5.58 7.08
N ARG A 67 39.76 4.84 7.37
CA ARG A 67 39.99 3.51 6.80
C ARG A 67 39.01 2.48 7.33
N GLU A 68 38.78 2.46 8.64
CA GLU A 68 37.89 1.51 9.31
C GLU A 68 36.54 2.15 9.68
N ASN A 69 36.09 3.11 8.85
CA ASN A 69 34.85 3.85 9.07
C ASN A 69 33.63 2.93 9.22
N ASN A 70 33.61 1.79 8.52
CA ASN A 70 32.53 0.81 8.66
C ASN A 70 32.44 0.20 10.08
N ILE A 71 33.56 0.12 10.79
CA ILE A 71 33.64 -0.41 12.16
C ILE A 71 33.45 0.74 13.17
N LEU A 72 34.12 1.88 12.94
CA LEU A 72 34.25 2.95 13.93
C LEU A 72 33.13 4.00 13.88
N LYS A 73 32.37 4.13 12.78
CA LYS A 73 31.24 5.09 12.69
C LYS A 73 30.16 4.88 13.75
N TYR A 74 30.01 3.64 14.23
CA TYR A 74 29.05 3.29 15.27
C TYR A 74 29.50 3.77 16.66
N LEU A 75 30.80 4.05 16.85
CA LEU A 75 31.38 4.52 18.11
C LEU A 75 31.43 6.05 18.19
N THR A 76 31.77 6.73 17.08
CA THR A 76 31.80 8.20 17.00
C THR A 76 31.70 8.69 15.56
N ASN A 77 31.01 9.82 15.37
CA ASN A 77 30.90 10.54 14.10
C ASN A 77 32.13 11.43 13.80
N ASP A 78 33.10 11.50 14.71
CA ASP A 78 34.30 12.33 14.57
C ASP A 78 35.54 11.62 15.13
N ALA A 79 36.59 11.55 14.32
CA ALA A 79 37.90 10.98 14.68
C ALA A 79 38.57 11.72 15.85
N SER A 80 38.27 13.00 16.05
CA SER A 80 38.78 13.79 17.20
C SER A 80 38.31 13.24 18.54
N LYS A 81 37.18 12.50 18.54
CA LYS A 81 36.58 11.87 19.71
C LYS A 81 37.10 10.47 19.99
N LEU A 82 38.23 10.09 19.41
CA LEU A 82 38.92 8.84 19.74
C LEU A 82 40.14 9.14 20.59
N ASP A 83 40.33 8.37 21.66
CA ASP A 83 41.58 8.25 22.37
C ASP A 83 42.29 6.97 21.96
N LEU A 84 43.60 7.07 21.75
CA LEU A 84 44.46 5.94 21.44
C LEU A 84 45.34 5.65 22.65
N TRP A 85 45.44 4.39 23.00
CA TRP A 85 46.30 3.91 24.09
C TRP A 85 47.33 2.95 23.54
N HIS A 86 48.59 3.15 23.92
CA HIS A 86 49.68 2.24 23.60
C HIS A 86 49.64 1.04 24.54
N VAL A 87 49.61 -0.16 23.98
CA VAL A 87 49.72 -1.44 24.69
C VAL A 87 50.69 -2.36 23.93
N ASP A 88 51.13 -3.46 24.55
CA ASP A 88 51.89 -4.51 23.87
C ASP A 88 51.52 -5.89 24.46
N VAL A 89 50.34 -6.38 24.10
CA VAL A 89 49.71 -7.56 24.72
C VAL A 89 49.21 -8.54 23.67
N GLU A 90 49.18 -9.84 23.99
CA GLU A 90 48.69 -10.87 23.06
C GLU A 90 47.16 -10.83 22.92
N GLU A 91 46.45 -10.54 24.00
CA GLU A 91 44.99 -10.54 24.05
C GLU A 91 44.47 -9.44 25.00
N VAL A 92 43.25 -8.97 24.75
CA VAL A 92 42.53 -8.01 25.61
C VAL A 92 41.34 -8.74 26.24
N VAL A 93 41.50 -9.16 27.50
CA VAL A 93 40.47 -9.91 28.26
C VAL A 93 39.97 -9.05 29.43
N ASP A 94 38.65 -8.93 29.58
CA ASP A 94 37.99 -8.21 30.67
C ASP A 94 38.45 -6.74 30.86
N VAL A 95 38.71 -6.03 29.76
CA VAL A 95 39.12 -4.60 29.76
C VAL A 95 37.96 -3.74 29.25
N LEU A 96 37.31 -3.00 30.15
CA LEU A 96 36.10 -2.23 29.83
C LEU A 96 36.26 -0.71 30.08
N THR A 97 37.27 -0.30 30.86
CA THR A 97 37.46 1.09 31.32
C THR A 97 38.89 1.61 31.08
N GLU A 98 39.11 2.93 31.20
CA GLU A 98 40.47 3.52 31.17
C GLU A 98 41.37 2.95 32.27
N ASP A 99 40.81 2.77 33.46
CA ASP A 99 41.54 2.20 34.60
C ASP A 99 41.96 0.75 34.32
N ASP A 100 41.13 -0.03 33.63
CA ASP A 100 41.51 -1.38 33.20
C ASP A 100 42.68 -1.35 32.21
N ILE A 101 42.70 -0.40 31.27
CA ILE A 101 43.81 -0.26 30.30
C ILE A 101 45.13 -0.01 31.05
N VAL A 102 45.11 0.89 32.03
CA VAL A 102 46.32 1.24 32.80
C VAL A 102 46.73 0.10 33.73
N GLN A 103 45.80 -0.44 34.52
CA GLN A 103 46.12 -1.40 35.58
C GLN A 103 46.35 -2.82 35.06
N LYS A 104 45.56 -3.28 34.07
CA LYS A 104 45.65 -4.66 33.56
C LYS A 104 46.62 -4.80 32.40
N LEU A 105 46.70 -3.80 31.52
CA LEU A 105 47.51 -3.87 30.30
C LEU A 105 48.78 -3.00 30.35
N GLY A 106 48.98 -2.23 31.43
CA GLY A 106 50.09 -1.27 31.52
C GLY A 106 50.02 -0.17 30.46
N GLY A 107 48.81 0.10 29.94
CA GLY A 107 48.62 0.95 28.78
C GLY A 107 48.93 2.42 29.05
N LYS A 108 49.43 3.12 28.03
CA LYS A 108 49.78 4.54 28.10
C LYS A 108 48.98 5.35 27.09
N LYS A 109 48.20 6.32 27.57
CA LYS A 109 47.41 7.21 26.70
C LYS A 109 48.34 7.99 25.78
N MET A 110 48.08 7.94 24.47
CA MET A 110 48.88 8.62 23.46
C MET A 110 48.44 10.07 23.32
N SER A 111 49.37 11.00 23.51
CA SER A 111 49.08 12.43 23.34
C SER A 111 49.00 12.77 21.83
N PRO A 112 47.94 13.47 21.36
CA PRO A 112 47.69 13.72 19.92
C PRO A 112 48.84 14.39 19.17
N HIS A 113 49.63 15.23 19.85
CA HIS A 113 50.73 16.00 19.26
C HIS A 113 52.06 15.25 19.22
N PHE A 114 52.16 14.09 19.86
CA PHE A 114 53.39 13.31 19.87
C PHE A 114 53.56 12.56 18.55
N LEU A 115 54.81 12.42 18.12
CA LEU A 115 55.15 11.67 16.93
C LEU A 115 54.97 10.17 17.19
N PHE A 116 54.34 9.50 16.24
CA PHE A 116 54.09 8.07 16.22
C PHE A 116 55.37 7.25 16.49
N ARG A 117 56.48 7.63 15.85
CA ARG A 117 57.80 6.99 16.00
C ARG A 117 58.35 6.99 17.43
N ASN A 118 57.85 7.89 18.30
CA ASN A 118 58.33 7.97 19.69
C ASN A 118 57.81 6.80 20.55
N HIS A 119 56.75 6.13 20.10
CA HIS A 119 56.17 4.97 20.80
C HIS A 119 56.35 3.67 20.01
N PHE A 120 56.40 3.76 18.69
CA PHE A 120 56.57 2.61 17.81
C PHE A 120 57.88 2.78 17.03
N ASN A 121 58.92 2.09 17.48
CA ASN A 121 60.14 1.91 16.70
C ASN A 121 59.85 0.95 15.53
N ASP A 122 60.68 0.94 14.48
CA ASP A 122 60.47 0.20 13.23
C ASP A 122 60.31 -1.35 13.36
N GLN A 123 60.19 -1.89 14.57
CA GLN A 123 59.83 -3.27 14.87
C GLN A 123 58.69 -3.33 15.90
N LEU A 124 57.52 -3.77 15.43
CA LEU A 124 56.43 -4.20 16.30
C LEU A 124 56.55 -5.69 16.59
N SER A 125 56.21 -6.09 17.81
CA SER A 125 56.05 -7.48 18.22
C SER A 125 54.94 -8.15 17.39
N GLU A 126 55.30 -9.18 16.63
CA GLU A 126 54.38 -9.85 15.72
C GLU A 126 53.22 -10.52 16.48
N GLY A 127 51.99 -10.34 15.98
CA GLY A 127 50.78 -10.96 16.54
C GLY A 127 50.18 -10.29 17.78
N LYS A 128 50.83 -9.27 18.37
CA LYS A 128 50.31 -8.56 19.55
C LYS A 128 49.42 -7.38 19.17
N ILE A 129 48.55 -6.97 20.09
CA ILE A 129 47.75 -5.75 20.03
C ILE A 129 48.62 -4.58 20.51
N HIS A 130 48.66 -3.52 19.71
CA HIS A 130 49.52 -2.36 19.93
C HIS A 130 48.76 -1.09 20.31
N ILE A 131 47.51 -1.00 19.87
CA ILE A 131 46.65 0.16 20.10
C ILE A 131 45.30 -0.27 20.64
N ILE A 132 44.86 0.35 21.74
CA ILE A 132 43.45 0.33 22.14
C ILE A 132 42.80 1.63 21.71
N ILE A 133 41.71 1.51 20.96
CA ILE A 133 40.87 2.61 20.51
C ILE A 133 39.73 2.76 21.51
N GLN A 134 39.68 3.91 22.17
CA GLN A 134 38.64 4.27 23.10
C GLN A 134 37.85 5.46 22.56
N PRO A 135 36.51 5.39 22.43
CA PRO A 135 35.71 6.58 22.20
C PRO A 135 35.75 7.48 23.45
N LEU A 136 36.03 8.76 23.25
CA LEU A 136 36.02 9.77 24.31
C LEU A 136 34.67 9.72 25.03
N PRO A 137 34.63 9.53 26.36
CA PRO A 137 33.43 9.84 27.11
C PRO A 137 33.07 11.31 26.86
N PRO A 138 31.78 11.68 26.80
CA PRO A 138 31.37 13.07 26.63
C PRO A 138 32.10 13.92 27.68
N THR A 139 32.94 14.84 27.22
CA THR A 139 33.81 15.66 28.07
C THR A 139 32.98 16.38 29.13
N THR A 140 33.11 15.92 30.37
CA THR A 140 32.84 16.72 31.57
C THR A 140 33.93 17.77 31.69
N GLU A 141 33.56 19.03 31.53
CA GLU A 141 34.41 20.17 31.89
C GLU A 141 34.82 20.09 33.37
N ILE A 142 36.09 20.41 33.65
CA ILE A 142 36.72 20.48 34.97
C ILE A 142 36.02 21.55 35.84
N PRO A 143 35.92 21.36 37.18
CA PRO A 143 34.80 21.85 37.96
C PRO A 143 34.96 23.32 38.36
N THR A 144 34.11 24.18 37.81
CA THR A 144 33.46 25.18 38.67
C THR A 144 32.26 24.49 39.28
N LYS A 145 32.09 24.60 40.60
CA LYS A 145 30.99 24.02 41.38
C LYS A 145 29.63 24.23 40.70
N ARG A 146 29.21 23.31 39.83
CA ARG A 146 27.83 23.12 39.41
C ARG A 146 27.41 21.78 40.00
N ARG A 147 26.44 21.86 40.91
CA ARG A 147 25.83 20.72 41.59
C ARG A 147 25.52 19.63 40.55
N ARG A 148 26.04 18.41 40.75
CA ARG A 148 25.45 17.21 40.14
C ARG A 148 24.02 17.13 40.67
N ILE A 149 23.04 17.34 39.81
CA ILE A 149 21.68 16.93 40.07
C ILE A 149 21.43 15.77 39.10
N ASP A 150 21.36 14.56 39.65
CA ASP A 150 20.85 13.40 38.92
C ASP A 150 19.35 13.67 38.76
N ASN A 151 18.97 14.32 37.66
CA ASN A 151 17.63 14.87 37.44
C ASN A 151 16.59 13.80 37.08
N TRP A 152 16.99 12.53 36.99
CA TRP A 152 16.07 11.44 36.68
C TRP A 152 15.14 11.16 37.85
N VAL A 153 13.91 10.79 37.55
CA VAL A 153 12.84 10.56 38.51
C VAL A 153 12.44 9.09 38.51
N GLU A 154 12.19 8.55 39.69
CA GLU A 154 11.74 7.18 39.85
C GLU A 154 10.31 7.01 39.31
N TYR A 155 10.08 5.94 38.56
CA TYR A 155 8.79 5.57 37.98
C TYR A 155 8.50 4.08 38.21
N THR A 156 7.25 3.75 38.54
CA THR A 156 6.81 2.37 38.73
C THR A 156 6.39 1.73 37.40
N ALA A 157 7.26 0.92 36.82
CA ALA A 157 6.95 0.03 35.70
C ALA A 157 6.16 -1.21 36.17
N LYS A 158 5.68 -2.03 35.23
CA LYS A 158 4.87 -3.23 35.52
C LYS A 158 5.56 -4.23 36.47
N ASP A 159 6.88 -4.34 36.40
CA ASP A 159 7.71 -5.31 37.14
C ASP A 159 8.68 -4.65 38.15
N GLY A 160 8.50 -3.36 38.46
CA GLY A 160 9.24 -2.66 39.51
C GLY A 160 9.62 -1.22 39.17
N LEU A 161 10.47 -0.62 40.01
CA LEU A 161 10.92 0.78 39.88
C LEU A 161 12.03 0.92 38.82
N VAL A 162 11.98 2.03 38.08
CA VAL A 162 12.99 2.44 37.09
C VAL A 162 13.18 3.95 37.12
N ASP A 163 14.42 4.42 36.99
CA ASP A 163 14.71 5.85 36.84
C ASP A 163 14.45 6.28 35.39
N LEU A 164 13.71 7.37 35.21
CA LEU A 164 13.41 7.94 33.89
C LEU A 164 13.82 9.43 33.83
N PRO A 165 14.19 9.95 32.65
CA PRO A 165 14.22 11.39 32.42
C PRO A 165 12.87 12.03 32.80
N PRO A 166 12.84 13.21 33.45
CA PRO A 166 11.61 13.91 33.84
C PRO A 166 10.60 14.03 32.71
N ILE A 167 11.10 14.15 31.49
CA ILE A 167 10.25 14.33 30.32
C ILE A 167 9.47 13.08 29.95
N LEU A 168 10.06 11.89 30.10
CA LEU A 168 9.34 10.63 29.88
C LEU A 168 8.32 10.38 30.99
N SER A 169 8.66 10.71 32.24
CA SER A 169 7.71 10.68 33.35
C SER A 169 6.53 11.61 33.11
N THR A 170 6.79 12.82 32.59
CA THR A 170 5.76 13.79 32.20
C THR A 170 4.86 13.24 31.08
N MET A 171 5.44 12.58 30.07
CA MET A 171 4.68 11.94 28.98
C MET A 171 3.79 10.81 29.50
N LEU A 172 4.30 9.98 30.40
CA LEU A 172 3.55 8.87 31.01
C LEU A 172 2.41 9.36 31.92
N ALA A 173 2.57 10.53 32.53
CA ALA A 173 1.53 11.19 33.32
C ALA A 173 0.51 11.96 32.45
N CYS A 174 0.77 12.15 31.16
CA CYS A 174 -0.11 12.90 30.29
C CYS A 174 -1.41 12.13 29.99
N GLU A 175 -2.54 12.83 30.02
CA GLU A 175 -3.86 12.27 29.65
C GLU A 175 -4.09 12.22 28.14
N LYS A 176 -3.24 12.89 27.33
CA LYS A 176 -3.34 12.86 25.87
C LYS A 176 -3.10 11.43 25.38
N PHE A 177 -3.99 10.93 24.53
CA PHE A 177 -3.99 9.55 24.00
C PHE A 177 -4.17 8.44 25.04
N ARG A 178 -4.61 8.77 26.26
CA ARG A 178 -4.82 7.76 27.28
C ARG A 178 -6.03 6.87 26.90
N PRO A 179 -5.84 5.54 26.78
CA PRO A 179 -6.93 4.62 26.53
C PRO A 179 -7.77 4.40 27.80
N ALA A 180 -8.99 3.92 27.62
CA ALA A 180 -9.77 3.30 28.69
C ALA A 180 -9.01 2.08 29.26
N PRO A 181 -9.33 1.64 30.49
CA PRO A 181 -8.65 0.51 31.14
C PRO A 181 -8.60 -0.76 30.27
N ARG A 182 -7.43 -1.41 30.18
CA ARG A 182 -7.21 -2.61 29.34
C ARG A 182 -8.16 -3.76 29.65
N ASN A 183 -8.53 -3.93 30.92
CA ASN A 183 -9.48 -4.96 31.35
C ASN A 183 -10.90 -4.77 30.78
N GLU A 184 -11.31 -3.55 30.42
CA GLU A 184 -12.58 -3.31 29.73
C GLU A 184 -12.54 -3.86 28.30
N PHE A 185 -11.43 -3.65 27.60
CA PHE A 185 -11.20 -4.23 26.26
C PHE A 185 -11.10 -5.75 26.32
N GLU A 186 -10.34 -6.31 27.27
CA GLU A 186 -10.21 -7.76 27.47
C GLU A 186 -11.58 -8.43 27.64
N LYS A 187 -12.43 -7.88 28.52
CA LYS A 187 -13.77 -8.41 28.77
C LYS A 187 -14.67 -8.30 27.54
N LEU A 188 -14.62 -7.16 26.84
CA LEU A 188 -15.49 -6.90 25.70
C LEU A 188 -15.08 -7.71 24.45
N LEU A 189 -13.78 -7.90 24.21
CA LEU A 189 -13.25 -8.41 22.95
C LEU A 189 -12.87 -9.91 22.97
N LYS A 190 -13.14 -10.62 24.07
CA LYS A 190 -12.80 -12.05 24.25
C LYS A 190 -13.61 -12.98 23.34
N ASP A 191 -14.93 -12.85 23.35
CA ASP A 191 -15.86 -13.79 22.71
C ASP A 191 -16.75 -13.12 21.64
N LEU A 192 -16.13 -12.31 20.77
CA LEU A 192 -16.84 -11.53 19.75
C LEU A 192 -17.53 -12.40 18.71
N GLN A 193 -18.78 -12.06 18.41
CA GLN A 193 -19.56 -12.69 17.35
C GLN A 193 -19.62 -11.81 16.10
N ILE A 194 -19.65 -12.45 14.93
CA ILE A 194 -19.79 -11.75 13.65
C ILE A 194 -21.14 -11.00 13.61
N GLY A 195 -21.07 -9.72 13.30
CA GLY A 195 -22.19 -8.78 13.31
C GLY A 195 -22.73 -8.50 14.70
N GLN A 196 -21.96 -8.75 15.75
CA GLN A 196 -22.24 -8.18 17.06
C GLN A 196 -22.03 -6.67 17.00
N ASN A 197 -22.94 -5.94 17.63
CA ASN A 197 -22.83 -4.50 17.79
C ASN A 197 -22.34 -4.20 19.21
N ILE A 198 -21.23 -3.47 19.34
CA ILE A 198 -20.59 -3.16 20.62
C ILE A 198 -20.36 -1.66 20.78
N MET A 199 -20.19 -1.22 22.02
CA MET A 199 -19.65 0.12 22.31
C MET A 199 -18.17 -0.04 22.61
N LEU A 200 -17.32 0.29 21.63
CA LEU A 200 -15.87 0.13 21.79
C LEU A 200 -15.33 1.20 22.76
N PRO A 201 -14.60 0.83 23.83
CA PRO A 201 -13.96 1.80 24.71
C PRO A 201 -12.92 2.61 23.93
N SER A 202 -12.66 3.84 24.39
CA SER A 202 -11.73 4.74 23.70
C SER A 202 -10.29 4.24 23.83
N LEU A 203 -9.55 4.18 22.72
CA LEU A 203 -8.09 3.97 22.71
C LEU A 203 -7.31 5.29 22.90
N GLY A 204 -7.99 6.36 23.31
CA GLY A 204 -7.40 7.70 23.47
C GLY A 204 -7.23 8.47 22.16
N GLN A 205 -7.49 7.84 21.01
CA GLN A 205 -7.53 8.46 19.70
C GLN A 205 -8.54 7.72 18.81
N GLU A 206 -9.17 8.45 17.89
CA GLU A 206 -10.27 7.96 17.07
C GLU A 206 -9.99 8.28 15.59
N PRO A 207 -10.42 7.42 14.65
CA PRO A 207 -10.37 7.74 13.24
C PRO A 207 -11.27 8.93 12.88
N LYS A 208 -11.02 9.54 11.71
CA LYS A 208 -11.87 10.62 11.19
C LYS A 208 -13.33 10.20 11.12
N ASN A 209 -14.20 11.07 11.62
CA ASN A 209 -15.65 10.91 11.64
C ASN A 209 -16.14 9.68 12.43
N TYR A 210 -15.31 9.15 13.34
CA TYR A 210 -15.75 8.12 14.27
C TYR A 210 -16.70 8.73 15.31
N GLY A 211 -17.79 8.03 15.64
CA GLY A 211 -18.77 8.56 16.57
C GLY A 211 -19.77 9.55 15.95
N GLU A 212 -19.56 9.96 14.70
CA GLU A 212 -20.41 10.92 13.98
C GLU A 212 -21.52 10.20 13.19
N ASP A 213 -22.66 10.88 13.05
CA ASP A 213 -23.79 10.49 12.21
C ASP A 213 -24.40 9.08 12.49
N TYR A 214 -24.61 8.30 11.42
CA TYR A 214 -25.54 7.18 11.31
C TYR A 214 -25.49 6.14 12.43
N GLN A 215 -24.30 5.61 12.73
CA GLN A 215 -24.10 4.56 13.74
C GLN A 215 -23.58 5.13 15.07
N GLY A 216 -23.35 6.44 15.16
CA GLY A 216 -22.71 7.06 16.31
C GLY A 216 -21.44 6.32 16.76
N ARG A 217 -21.30 6.07 18.06
CA ARG A 217 -20.21 5.28 18.66
C ARG A 217 -20.44 3.76 18.66
N SER A 218 -21.50 3.32 17.99
CA SER A 218 -21.79 1.91 17.83
C SER A 218 -20.81 1.28 16.84
N PHE A 219 -20.26 0.13 17.21
CA PHE A 219 -19.21 -0.54 16.46
C PHE A 219 -19.66 -1.95 16.05
N LEU A 220 -19.84 -2.16 14.75
CA LEU A 220 -20.30 -3.43 14.20
C LEU A 220 -19.12 -4.34 13.80
N ILE A 221 -19.05 -5.52 14.40
CA ILE A 221 -18.00 -6.51 14.10
C ILE A 221 -18.26 -7.17 12.74
N THR A 222 -17.28 -7.13 11.84
CA THR A 222 -17.39 -7.72 10.50
C THR A 222 -16.64 -9.06 10.39
N GLU A 223 -16.94 -9.85 9.38
CA GLU A 223 -16.19 -11.09 9.08
C GLU A 223 -14.71 -10.78 8.82
N GLN A 224 -14.44 -9.74 8.02
CA GLN A 224 -13.09 -9.37 7.63
C GLN A 224 -12.25 -8.88 8.83
N MET A 225 -12.87 -8.22 9.81
CA MET A 225 -12.22 -7.87 11.08
C MET A 225 -11.68 -9.10 11.80
N ILE A 226 -12.53 -10.11 11.98
CA ILE A 226 -12.16 -11.36 12.65
C ILE A 226 -11.13 -12.15 11.84
N GLU A 227 -11.31 -12.24 10.51
CA GLU A 227 -10.38 -12.94 9.61
C GLU A 227 -8.96 -12.35 9.69
N ILE A 228 -8.84 -11.03 9.58
CA ILE A 228 -7.54 -10.36 9.61
C ILE A 228 -6.93 -10.44 11.00
N TRP A 229 -7.73 -10.30 12.06
CA TRP A 229 -7.24 -10.48 13.42
C TRP A 229 -6.66 -11.88 13.62
N ASN A 230 -7.39 -12.93 13.27
CA ASN A 230 -6.93 -14.31 13.41
C ASN A 230 -5.63 -14.55 12.63
N MET A 231 -5.50 -13.96 11.45
CA MET A 231 -4.27 -14.02 10.67
C MET A 231 -3.10 -13.28 11.34
N LEU A 232 -3.32 -12.10 11.93
CA LEU A 232 -2.27 -11.38 12.67
C LEU A 232 -1.89 -12.09 13.98
N ALA A 233 -2.87 -12.62 14.70
CA ALA A 233 -2.72 -13.35 15.96
C ALA A 233 -2.07 -14.71 15.79
N SER A 234 -2.18 -15.32 14.61
CA SER A 234 -1.52 -16.58 14.30
C SER A 234 0.01 -16.49 14.47
N ASP A 235 0.58 -17.58 14.93
CA ASP A 235 2.03 -17.73 14.94
C ASP A 235 2.53 -17.82 13.50
N SER A 236 3.65 -17.16 13.24
CA SER A 236 4.24 -17.05 11.92
C SER A 236 5.74 -17.12 12.07
N ASP A 237 6.41 -17.85 11.18
CA ASP A 237 7.88 -17.85 11.11
C ASP A 237 8.45 -16.54 10.58
N ARG A 238 7.58 -15.60 10.19
CA ARG A 238 7.96 -14.33 9.59
C ARG A 238 7.16 -13.16 10.17
N SER A 239 7.72 -11.97 10.14
CA SER A 239 6.96 -10.73 10.37
C SER A 239 5.83 -10.59 9.35
N ILE A 240 4.65 -10.15 9.80
CA ILE A 240 3.46 -9.99 8.96
C ILE A 240 3.25 -8.51 8.65
N LYS A 241 3.16 -8.16 7.38
CA LYS A 241 2.85 -6.80 6.91
C LYS A 241 1.58 -6.83 6.10
N ARG A 242 0.66 -5.91 6.37
CA ARG A 242 -0.60 -5.76 5.65
C ARG A 242 -0.87 -4.32 5.27
N VAL A 243 -1.33 -4.15 4.03
CA VAL A 243 -1.78 -2.89 3.48
C VAL A 243 -3.27 -3.05 3.22
N LEU A 244 -4.10 -2.39 4.04
CA LEU A 244 -5.54 -2.38 3.84
C LEU A 244 -5.86 -1.39 2.73
N SER A 245 -6.33 -1.93 1.62
CA SER A 245 -6.58 -1.18 0.40
C SER A 245 -8.04 -1.28 -0.02
N GLY A 246 -8.60 -0.19 -0.52
CA GLY A 246 -9.97 -0.14 -0.97
C GLY A 246 -10.43 1.30 -1.13
N PRO A 247 -11.58 1.52 -1.76
CA PRO A 247 -12.07 2.87 -1.99
C PRO A 247 -12.43 3.56 -0.68
N VAL A 248 -12.63 4.86 -0.78
CA VAL A 248 -13.04 5.68 0.36
C VAL A 248 -14.37 5.19 0.93
N GLY A 249 -14.46 5.03 2.26
CA GLY A 249 -15.73 4.77 2.93
C GLY A 249 -16.19 3.31 3.07
N VAL A 250 -15.36 2.34 2.66
CA VAL A 250 -15.64 0.90 2.86
C VAL A 250 -15.36 0.38 4.27
N GLY A 251 -14.83 1.22 5.18
CA GLY A 251 -14.61 0.87 6.58
C GLY A 251 -13.17 0.47 6.97
N LYS A 252 -12.16 0.85 6.16
CA LYS A 252 -10.74 0.55 6.44
C LYS A 252 -10.26 1.08 7.80
N SER A 253 -10.63 2.32 8.14
CA SER A 253 -10.28 2.95 9.41
C SER A 253 -10.93 2.28 10.63
N TYR A 254 -12.18 1.83 10.49
CA TYR A 254 -12.85 1.04 11.54
C TYR A 254 -12.14 -0.31 11.71
N LEU A 255 -11.76 -0.96 10.60
CA LEU A 255 -10.96 -2.18 10.64
C LEU A 255 -9.60 -1.95 11.32
N ALA A 256 -8.89 -0.87 11.01
CA ALA A 256 -7.64 -0.50 11.68
C ALA A 256 -7.81 -0.29 13.19
N LEU A 257 -8.86 0.46 13.60
CA LEU A 257 -9.21 0.67 15.00
C LEU A 257 -9.50 -0.65 15.72
N PHE A 258 -10.24 -1.57 15.09
CA PHE A 258 -10.52 -2.89 15.64
C PHE A 258 -9.24 -3.70 15.92
N LEU A 259 -8.31 -3.73 14.95
CA LEU A 259 -7.04 -4.45 15.09
C LEU A 259 -6.18 -3.86 16.21
N ALA A 260 -6.13 -2.54 16.32
CA ALA A 260 -5.45 -1.86 17.43
C ALA A 260 -6.09 -2.21 18.78
N ALA A 261 -7.42 -2.22 18.87
CA ALA A 261 -8.14 -2.54 20.11
C ALA A 261 -7.93 -3.99 20.55
N LYS A 262 -7.87 -4.94 19.60
CA LYS A 262 -7.58 -6.35 19.89
C LYS A 262 -6.13 -6.54 20.36
N ALA A 263 -5.15 -5.91 19.71
CA ALA A 263 -3.76 -5.97 20.16
C ALA A 263 -3.57 -5.35 21.54
N PHE A 264 -4.25 -4.24 21.82
CA PHE A 264 -4.30 -3.65 23.14
C PHE A 264 -4.92 -4.62 24.17
N ALA A 265 -6.09 -5.21 23.88
CA ALA A 265 -6.70 -6.19 24.78
C ALA A 265 -5.78 -7.39 25.09
N GLU A 266 -5.01 -7.87 24.11
CA GLU A 266 -4.11 -9.01 24.31
C GLU A 266 -2.73 -8.65 24.88
N GLY A 267 -2.52 -7.39 25.26
CA GLY A 267 -1.28 -6.95 25.91
C GLY A 267 -0.06 -6.92 24.97
N TRP A 268 -0.28 -6.78 23.66
CA TRP A 268 0.82 -6.61 22.70
C TRP A 268 1.35 -5.18 22.77
N LEU A 269 2.66 -4.99 22.56
CA LEU A 269 3.20 -3.64 22.38
C LEU A 269 2.60 -3.02 21.11
N LEU A 270 1.93 -1.88 21.29
CA LEU A 270 1.10 -1.26 20.26
C LEU A 270 1.58 0.17 19.96
N LEU A 271 1.81 0.46 18.69
CA LEU A 271 1.81 1.84 18.18
C LEU A 271 0.62 2.00 17.25
N TYR A 272 -0.38 2.78 17.69
CA TYR A 272 -1.52 3.14 16.86
C TYR A 272 -1.49 4.64 16.57
N VAL A 273 -1.70 5.02 15.31
CA VAL A 273 -1.87 6.40 14.85
C VAL A 273 -3.15 6.45 14.03
N SER A 274 -4.21 7.09 14.53
CA SER A 274 -5.51 7.14 13.86
C SER A 274 -5.61 8.13 12.69
N ASP A 275 -4.66 9.07 12.61
CA ASP A 275 -4.49 9.96 11.45
C ASP A 275 -3.01 10.25 11.23
N ALA A 276 -2.42 9.66 10.18
CA ALA A 276 -1.02 9.88 9.83
C ALA A 276 -0.69 11.34 9.49
N ASN A 277 -1.68 12.20 9.25
CA ASN A 277 -1.46 13.64 9.07
C ASN A 277 -0.76 14.27 10.29
N GLU A 278 -0.96 13.70 11.48
CA GLU A 278 -0.28 14.17 12.70
C GLU A 278 1.23 13.92 12.68
N LEU A 279 1.71 13.05 11.78
CA LEU A 279 3.14 12.81 11.56
C LEU A 279 3.72 13.69 10.43
N VAL A 280 2.88 14.45 9.71
CA VAL A 280 3.32 15.40 8.67
C VAL A 280 3.81 16.67 9.37
N LYS A 281 5.05 16.64 9.87
CA LYS A 281 5.69 17.76 10.56
C LYS A 281 7.00 18.16 9.86
N PRO A 282 7.42 19.44 9.95
CA PRO A 282 8.65 19.90 9.32
C PRO A 282 9.90 19.42 10.06
N ASP A 283 9.77 19.19 11.37
CA ASP A 283 10.87 18.85 12.27
C ASP A 283 10.74 17.41 12.75
N ASP A 284 11.89 16.73 12.77
CA ASP A 284 12.07 15.35 13.14
C ASP A 284 11.77 15.15 14.64
N ALA A 285 12.18 16.07 15.52
CA ALA A 285 11.91 15.96 16.97
C ALA A 285 10.41 16.01 17.29
N LYS A 286 9.64 16.83 16.58
CA LYS A 286 8.16 16.84 16.70
C LYS A 286 7.52 15.51 16.31
N ILE A 287 8.00 14.85 15.26
CA ILE A 287 7.53 13.51 14.88
C ILE A 287 7.86 12.49 15.97
N ALA A 288 9.09 12.54 16.49
CA ALA A 288 9.51 11.67 17.59
C ALA A 288 8.64 11.85 18.83
N LYS A 289 8.32 13.10 19.18
CA LYS A 289 7.40 13.41 20.28
C LYS A 289 6.02 12.77 20.08
N GLU A 290 5.44 12.86 18.88
CA GLU A 290 4.13 12.25 18.59
C GLU A 290 4.16 10.71 18.65
N ILE A 291 5.26 10.07 18.26
CA ILE A 291 5.47 8.62 18.41
C ILE A 291 5.58 8.24 19.89
N CYS A 292 6.46 8.92 20.65
CA CYS A 292 6.67 8.65 22.07
C CYS A 292 5.38 8.80 22.87
N MET A 293 4.63 9.90 22.67
CA MET A 293 3.38 10.16 23.39
C MET A 293 2.35 9.03 23.19
N ARG A 294 2.13 8.61 21.94
CA ARG A 294 1.16 7.55 21.64
C ARG A 294 1.61 6.19 22.15
N PHE A 295 2.88 5.85 21.92
CA PHE A 295 3.41 4.56 22.36
C PHE A 295 3.39 4.44 23.88
N LEU A 296 3.84 5.47 24.61
CA LEU A 296 3.86 5.45 26.07
C LEU A 296 2.43 5.41 26.63
N ALA A 297 1.49 6.20 26.10
CA ALA A 297 0.11 6.19 26.56
C ALA A 297 -0.58 4.83 26.38
N LEU A 298 -0.38 4.16 25.23
CA LEU A 298 -1.01 2.87 24.91
C LEU A 298 -0.37 1.67 25.62
N ASN A 299 0.87 1.78 26.09
CA ASN A 299 1.60 0.64 26.66
C ASN A 299 1.94 0.83 28.15
N ARG A 300 1.59 1.97 28.75
CA ARG A 300 1.98 2.36 30.12
C ARG A 300 1.82 1.25 31.16
N ASP A 301 0.72 0.53 31.12
CA ASP A 301 0.36 -0.52 32.08
C ASP A 301 1.08 -1.86 31.84
N ILE A 302 1.70 -2.04 30.66
CA ILE A 302 2.42 -3.26 30.29
C ILE A 302 3.94 -3.08 30.14
N LEU A 303 4.44 -1.85 30.11
CA LEU A 303 5.88 -1.57 30.00
C LEU A 303 6.63 -2.05 31.24
N THR A 304 7.73 -2.78 31.01
CA THR A 304 8.62 -3.33 32.03
C THR A 304 9.87 -2.48 32.17
N LYS A 305 10.65 -2.70 33.22
CA LYS A 305 11.97 -2.09 33.40
C LYS A 305 12.87 -2.31 32.19
N ASN A 306 12.88 -3.53 31.64
CA ASN A 306 13.66 -3.86 30.45
C ASN A 306 13.22 -3.03 29.22
N HIS A 307 11.91 -2.82 29.02
CA HIS A 307 11.42 -1.97 27.94
C HIS A 307 11.91 -0.53 28.09
N PHE A 308 11.88 0.02 29.32
CA PHE A 308 12.41 1.36 29.60
C PHE A 308 13.92 1.44 29.35
N TYR A 309 14.71 0.47 29.82
CA TYR A 309 16.15 0.46 29.57
C TYR A 309 16.47 0.38 28.08
N GLN A 310 15.74 -0.41 27.30
CA GLN A 310 15.89 -0.44 25.84
C GLN A 310 15.57 0.91 25.20
N MET A 311 14.45 1.55 25.59
CA MET A 311 14.08 2.88 25.10
C MET A 311 15.16 3.93 25.38
N MET A 312 15.85 3.83 26.51
CA MET A 312 16.82 4.83 26.97
C MET A 312 18.28 4.42 26.77
N SER A 313 18.55 3.31 26.08
CA SER A 313 19.87 2.66 26.00
C SER A 313 21.01 3.58 25.53
N LEU A 314 20.71 4.60 24.74
CA LEU A 314 21.66 5.57 24.19
C LEU A 314 21.59 6.96 24.86
N LEU A 315 20.81 7.11 25.93
CA LEU A 315 20.68 8.36 26.67
C LEU A 315 21.65 8.42 27.84
N SER A 316 22.40 9.53 27.92
CA SER A 316 23.16 9.84 29.13
C SER A 316 22.22 10.28 30.25
N ARG A 317 22.53 9.94 31.52
CA ARG A 317 21.77 10.42 32.68
C ARG A 317 21.77 11.96 32.81
N SER A 318 22.76 12.62 32.23
CA SER A 318 22.87 14.07 32.15
C SER A 318 22.20 14.68 30.91
N GLU A 319 21.46 13.91 30.10
CA GLU A 319 20.83 14.43 28.88
C GLU A 319 19.61 15.30 29.23
N GLU A 320 19.77 16.60 29.04
CA GLU A 320 18.72 17.60 29.28
C GLU A 320 18.04 18.06 27.97
N ASN A 321 18.58 17.73 26.80
CA ASN A 321 17.98 18.12 25.53
C ASN A 321 16.74 17.26 25.22
N GLU A 322 15.56 17.86 25.39
CA GLU A 322 14.27 17.22 25.14
C GLU A 322 14.17 16.60 23.75
N GLU A 323 14.61 17.30 22.71
CA GLU A 323 14.54 16.84 21.33
C GLU A 323 15.35 15.57 21.14
N LYS A 324 16.55 15.53 21.70
CA LYS A 324 17.43 14.35 21.64
C LYS A 324 16.85 13.18 22.43
N VAL A 325 16.21 13.43 23.57
CA VAL A 325 15.48 12.40 24.32
C VAL A 325 14.35 11.81 23.46
N TYR A 326 13.51 12.66 22.86
CA TYR A 326 12.43 12.18 21.99
C TYR A 326 12.97 11.37 20.82
N GLN A 327 13.97 11.90 20.10
CA GLN A 327 14.55 11.26 18.92
C GLN A 327 15.13 9.88 19.26
N THR A 328 15.87 9.77 20.36
CA THR A 328 16.48 8.51 20.80
C THR A 328 15.42 7.50 21.18
N VAL A 329 14.46 7.90 22.03
CA VAL A 329 13.39 7.01 22.50
C VAL A 329 12.51 6.54 21.34
N ALA A 330 12.11 7.44 20.44
CA ALA A 330 11.32 7.09 19.26
C ALA A 330 12.06 6.13 18.32
N SER A 331 13.38 6.30 18.16
CA SER A 331 14.21 5.39 17.35
C SER A 331 14.21 3.99 17.96
N ASN A 332 14.49 3.88 19.26
CA ASN A 332 14.51 2.58 19.97
C ASN A 332 13.11 1.93 20.00
N ILE A 333 12.03 2.71 20.07
CA ILE A 333 10.66 2.19 19.92
C ILE A 333 10.48 1.55 18.54
N MET A 334 10.83 2.26 17.47
CA MET A 334 10.60 1.81 16.09
C MET A 334 11.54 0.69 15.66
N ASP A 335 12.80 0.73 16.12
CA ASP A 335 13.87 -0.16 15.67
C ASP A 335 14.09 -1.39 16.55
N ASP A 336 13.70 -1.33 17.83
CA ASP A 336 13.86 -2.45 18.75
C ASP A 336 12.51 -2.92 19.30
N LEU A 337 11.80 -2.07 20.05
CA LEU A 337 10.60 -2.50 20.78
C LEU A 337 9.48 -2.99 19.86
N LEU A 338 9.29 -2.39 18.69
CA LEU A 338 8.29 -2.83 17.73
C LEU A 338 8.83 -3.88 16.72
N LYS A 339 10.12 -4.21 16.78
CA LYS A 339 10.81 -5.20 15.92
C LYS A 339 11.26 -6.45 16.71
N GLN A 340 10.34 -7.02 17.48
CA GLN A 340 10.62 -8.17 18.35
C GLN A 340 10.73 -9.51 17.58
N LEU A 341 11.59 -10.39 18.10
CA LEU A 341 11.79 -11.73 17.53
C LEU A 341 10.64 -12.69 17.87
N LYS A 342 10.13 -12.67 19.11
CA LYS A 342 9.12 -13.64 19.58
C LYS A 342 7.85 -12.97 20.07
N GLU A 343 7.97 -11.93 20.88
CA GLU A 343 6.81 -11.23 21.45
C GLU A 343 6.04 -10.49 20.38
N LYS A 344 4.71 -10.62 20.41
CA LYS A 344 3.85 -10.03 19.38
C LYS A 344 3.75 -8.52 19.60
N THR A 345 4.00 -7.77 18.53
CA THR A 345 3.89 -6.32 18.49
C THR A 345 3.05 -5.91 17.30
N LEU A 346 2.33 -4.79 17.41
CA LEU A 346 1.52 -4.28 16.31
C LEU A 346 1.77 -2.79 16.09
N ILE A 347 2.04 -2.44 14.84
CA ILE A 347 2.00 -1.05 14.35
C ILE A 347 0.76 -0.91 13.48
N VAL A 348 -0.10 0.07 13.78
CA VAL A 348 -1.26 0.44 12.97
C VAL A 348 -1.17 1.92 12.62
N ILE A 349 -1.00 2.25 11.34
CA ILE A 349 -0.99 3.63 10.84
C ILE A 349 -2.18 3.83 9.91
N ASP A 350 -3.17 4.59 10.38
CA ASP A 350 -4.32 4.99 9.58
C ASP A 350 -4.05 6.27 8.78
N GLU A 351 -4.73 6.42 7.65
CA GLU A 351 -4.49 7.50 6.66
C GLU A 351 -3.04 7.63 6.17
N HIS A 352 -2.28 6.52 6.18
CA HIS A 352 -0.89 6.41 5.76
C HIS A 352 -0.56 7.07 4.41
N GLY A 353 -1.52 7.10 3.47
CA GLY A 353 -1.35 7.71 2.15
C GLY A 353 -0.91 9.17 2.19
N ILE A 354 -1.32 9.93 3.23
CA ILE A 354 -1.02 11.36 3.37
C ILE A 354 0.47 11.65 3.52
N LEU A 355 1.26 10.68 4.00
CA LEU A 355 2.72 10.80 4.13
C LEU A 355 3.42 10.93 2.77
N PHE A 356 2.73 10.60 1.67
CA PHE A 356 3.26 10.58 0.30
C PHE A 356 2.67 11.69 -0.59
N GLU A 357 1.79 12.53 -0.05
CA GLU A 357 1.28 13.72 -0.75
C GLU A 357 2.37 14.79 -0.93
N PRO A 358 3.19 15.14 0.09
CA PRO A 358 4.27 16.09 -0.09
C PRO A 358 5.34 15.58 -1.06
N ASP A 359 6.01 16.50 -1.74
CA ASP A 359 7.18 16.22 -2.59
C ASP A 359 8.44 16.93 -2.04
N PRO A 360 9.52 16.22 -1.68
CA PRO A 360 9.56 14.76 -1.52
C PRO A 360 8.66 14.27 -0.36
N PRO A 361 8.24 12.98 -0.38
CA PRO A 361 7.46 12.34 0.69
C PRO A 361 8.07 12.51 2.08
N ILE A 362 7.22 12.51 3.11
CA ILE A 362 7.66 12.64 4.51
C ILE A 362 8.68 11.54 4.87
N PRO A 363 8.48 10.24 4.57
CA PRO A 363 9.49 9.21 4.87
C PRO A 363 10.88 9.43 4.22
N HIS A 364 10.98 10.22 3.14
CA HIS A 364 12.29 10.61 2.57
C HIS A 364 12.94 11.74 3.36
N LYS A 365 12.14 12.71 3.82
CA LYS A 365 12.62 13.86 4.59
C LYS A 365 12.99 13.47 6.02
N GLN A 366 12.31 12.47 6.59
CA GLN A 366 12.51 12.03 7.97
C GLN A 366 12.80 10.54 8.06
N ILE A 367 14.07 10.23 8.32
CA ILE A 367 14.63 8.86 8.26
C ILE A 367 13.93 7.88 9.22
N ARG A 368 13.36 8.34 10.33
CA ARG A 368 12.62 7.49 11.28
C ARG A 368 11.31 6.94 10.72
N LEU A 369 10.70 7.63 9.75
CA LEU A 369 9.50 7.15 9.08
C LEU A 369 9.82 6.36 7.81
N ASN A 370 11.10 6.26 7.42
CA ASN A 370 11.54 5.45 6.27
C ASN A 370 11.00 4.01 6.31
N PRO A 371 10.94 3.32 7.47
CA PRO A 371 10.30 2.02 7.54
C PRO A 371 8.86 2.03 6.98
N LEU A 372 8.04 3.05 7.24
CA LEU A 372 6.66 3.13 6.75
C LEU A 372 6.57 3.22 5.21
N MET A 373 7.61 3.71 4.54
CA MET A 373 7.74 3.65 3.08
C MET A 373 8.28 2.29 2.59
N HIS A 374 9.18 1.67 3.36
CA HIS A 374 9.84 0.41 3.03
C HIS A 374 9.48 -0.66 4.04
N LEU A 375 8.29 -1.27 3.89
CA LEU A 375 7.75 -2.23 4.86
C LEU A 375 8.61 -3.49 5.06
N ASN A 376 9.58 -3.76 4.19
CA ASN A 376 10.61 -4.79 4.40
C ASN A 376 11.60 -4.46 5.52
N ALA A 377 11.69 -3.20 5.97
CA ALA A 377 12.55 -2.75 7.07
C ALA A 377 12.25 -3.45 8.41
N TRP A 378 11.04 -3.97 8.60
CA TRP A 378 10.71 -4.89 9.70
C TRP A 378 11.08 -6.32 9.32
N ASN A 379 12.35 -6.59 9.04
CA ASN A 379 12.98 -7.87 8.63
C ASN A 379 12.10 -9.14 8.79
N GLN A 380 12.07 -10.01 7.78
CA GLN A 380 11.27 -11.24 7.77
C GLN A 380 11.49 -12.09 9.03
N GLU A 381 12.69 -12.15 9.58
CA GLU A 381 13.02 -12.99 10.75
C GLU A 381 12.40 -12.51 12.08
N ARG A 382 11.84 -11.28 12.13
CA ARG A 382 11.19 -10.72 13.33
C ARG A 382 9.78 -11.30 13.52
N LYS A 383 9.70 -12.57 13.94
CA LYS A 383 8.45 -13.36 13.99
C LYS A 383 7.32 -12.72 14.81
N GLY A 384 7.66 -11.92 15.82
CA GLY A 384 6.69 -11.19 16.64
C GLY A 384 6.11 -9.94 15.97
N CYS A 385 6.78 -9.37 14.98
CA CYS A 385 6.41 -8.08 14.42
C CYS A 385 5.20 -8.16 13.48
N ARG A 386 4.22 -7.27 13.69
CA ARG A 386 3.06 -7.05 12.83
C ARG A 386 2.96 -5.58 12.44
N VAL A 387 2.73 -5.30 11.16
CA VAL A 387 2.54 -3.93 10.64
C VAL A 387 1.29 -3.89 9.77
N VAL A 388 0.39 -2.94 10.07
CA VAL A 388 -0.83 -2.67 9.31
C VAL A 388 -0.85 -1.19 8.94
N VAL A 389 -0.98 -0.91 7.65
CA VAL A 389 -1.17 0.46 7.14
C VAL A 389 -2.42 0.53 6.28
N THR A 390 -3.10 1.66 6.29
CA THR A 390 -4.30 1.93 5.48
C THR A 390 -4.25 3.36 4.96
N GLY A 391 -4.91 3.66 3.84
CA GLY A 391 -5.09 5.05 3.43
C GLY A 391 -6.25 5.26 2.47
N THR A 392 -6.77 6.49 2.46
CA THR A 392 -7.89 6.92 1.60
C THR A 392 -7.47 7.03 0.13
N ALA A 393 -6.26 7.53 -0.15
CA ALA A 393 -5.62 7.56 -1.47
C ALA A 393 -4.28 6.81 -1.44
N HIS A 394 -4.35 5.48 -1.48
CA HIS A 394 -3.19 4.60 -1.28
C HIS A 394 -2.59 4.11 -2.61
N ALA A 395 -3.17 4.47 -3.75
CA ALA A 395 -2.71 4.05 -5.08
C ALA A 395 -1.25 4.41 -5.34
N LYS A 396 -0.87 5.66 -5.08
CA LYS A 396 0.52 6.12 -5.26
C LYS A 396 1.46 5.28 -4.40
N PHE A 397 1.05 4.92 -3.19
CA PHE A 397 1.86 4.08 -2.33
C PHE A 397 1.99 2.65 -2.88
N GLU A 398 0.87 2.04 -3.24
CA GLU A 398 0.83 0.70 -3.82
C GLU A 398 1.64 0.59 -5.11
N GLN A 399 1.53 1.57 -5.99
CA GLN A 399 2.16 1.54 -7.31
C GLN A 399 3.67 1.82 -7.23
N VAL A 400 4.07 2.79 -6.40
CA VAL A 400 5.45 3.29 -6.38
C VAL A 400 6.32 2.53 -5.39
N TYR A 401 5.78 2.14 -4.23
CA TYR A 401 6.59 1.61 -3.12
C TYR A 401 6.35 0.11 -2.84
N LEU A 402 5.22 -0.48 -3.23
CA LEU A 402 5.03 -1.93 -3.15
C LEU A 402 5.55 -2.63 -4.41
N LYS A 403 6.84 -3.02 -4.38
CA LYS A 403 7.50 -3.73 -5.49
C LYS A 403 7.08 -5.20 -5.60
N ASP A 404 7.46 -5.83 -6.71
CA ASP A 404 7.24 -7.26 -6.97
C ASP A 404 7.67 -8.14 -5.78
N GLY A 405 6.77 -9.01 -5.33
CA GLY A 405 6.92 -9.84 -4.13
C GLY A 405 6.18 -9.33 -2.88
N MET A 406 5.77 -8.05 -2.87
CA MET A 406 5.00 -7.43 -1.77
C MET A 406 3.48 -7.41 -2.02
N THR A 407 3.04 -7.84 -3.20
CA THR A 407 1.61 -7.85 -3.60
C THR A 407 0.73 -8.71 -2.68
N ASN A 408 1.29 -9.74 -2.05
CA ASN A 408 0.60 -10.57 -1.05
C ASN A 408 0.40 -9.87 0.30
N TRP A 409 0.93 -8.66 0.49
CA TRP A 409 0.68 -7.84 1.68
C TRP A 409 -0.60 -7.02 1.54
N ILE A 410 -1.13 -6.85 0.34
CA ILE A 410 -2.34 -6.07 0.10
C ILE A 410 -3.56 -6.90 0.48
N ILE A 411 -4.41 -6.33 1.33
CA ILE A 411 -5.76 -6.85 1.63
C ILE A 411 -6.76 -5.89 1.04
N PHE A 412 -7.63 -6.39 0.16
CA PHE A 412 -8.72 -5.58 -0.37
C PHE A 412 -9.90 -5.55 0.61
N VAL A 413 -10.23 -4.36 1.07
CA VAL A 413 -11.44 -4.07 1.85
C VAL A 413 -12.55 -3.72 0.85
N SER A 414 -13.56 -4.57 0.80
CA SER A 414 -14.70 -4.47 -0.11
C SER A 414 -15.94 -3.94 0.63
N PRO A 415 -17.05 -3.65 -0.08
CA PRO A 415 -18.32 -3.41 0.57
C PRO A 415 -18.73 -4.55 1.50
N LEU A 416 -19.58 -4.24 2.49
CA LEU A 416 -19.96 -5.18 3.54
C LEU A 416 -20.70 -6.41 2.98
N SER A 417 -20.60 -7.53 3.70
CA SER A 417 -21.43 -8.71 3.43
C SER A 417 -22.92 -8.35 3.57
N SER A 418 -23.80 -9.08 2.87
CA SER A 418 -25.25 -8.81 2.98
C SER A 418 -25.74 -8.96 4.43
N VAL A 419 -25.20 -9.92 5.18
CA VAL A 419 -25.57 -10.18 6.58
C VAL A 419 -25.20 -8.98 7.46
N ILE A 420 -23.96 -8.50 7.37
CA ILE A 420 -23.48 -7.36 8.17
C ILE A 420 -24.18 -6.08 7.76
N PHE A 421 -24.30 -5.82 6.45
CA PHE A 421 -24.97 -4.62 5.98
C PHE A 421 -26.43 -4.55 6.42
N ASN A 422 -27.15 -5.67 6.42
CA ASN A 422 -28.52 -5.71 6.92
C ASN A 422 -28.62 -5.34 8.41
N LYS A 423 -27.64 -5.75 9.22
CA LYS A 423 -27.57 -5.35 10.64
C LYS A 423 -27.29 -3.85 10.78
N LEU A 424 -26.35 -3.31 10.01
CA LEU A 424 -26.09 -1.87 9.98
C LEU A 424 -27.33 -1.07 9.54
N LEU A 425 -27.99 -1.51 8.46
CA LEU A 425 -29.18 -0.89 7.93
C LEU A 425 -30.34 -0.91 8.94
N SER A 426 -30.46 -1.98 9.74
CA SER A 426 -31.49 -2.10 10.77
C SER A 426 -31.39 -1.07 11.91
N MET A 427 -30.26 -0.34 12.02
CA MET A 427 -30.11 0.76 12.98
C MET A 427 -30.94 2.00 12.60
N ASN A 428 -31.37 2.12 11.34
CA ASN A 428 -32.22 3.23 10.88
C ASN A 428 -33.64 2.74 10.58
N ASN A 429 -34.57 3.10 11.46
CA ASN A 429 -35.97 2.66 11.39
C ASN A 429 -36.69 3.06 10.09
N VAL A 430 -36.28 4.15 9.43
CA VAL A 430 -36.90 4.64 8.19
C VAL A 430 -36.37 3.85 6.99
N LEU A 431 -35.05 3.75 6.87
CA LEU A 431 -34.38 3.02 5.78
C LEU A 431 -34.54 1.50 5.89
N SER A 432 -34.85 0.98 7.07
CA SER A 432 -35.16 -0.43 7.29
C SER A 432 -36.65 -0.77 7.33
N SER A 433 -37.54 0.22 7.13
CA SER A 433 -38.98 0.15 7.39
C SER A 433 -39.72 -0.92 6.58
N THR A 434 -39.45 -1.02 5.28
CA THR A 434 -40.07 -2.00 4.38
C THR A 434 -39.02 -2.77 3.59
N LYS A 435 -39.38 -3.97 3.13
CA LYS A 435 -38.51 -4.78 2.28
C LYS A 435 -38.13 -4.04 0.99
N ILE A 436 -39.08 -3.34 0.36
CA ILE A 436 -38.85 -2.60 -0.89
C ILE A 436 -37.79 -1.51 -0.69
N ILE A 437 -37.90 -0.73 0.38
CA ILE A 437 -36.92 0.31 0.73
C ILE A 437 -35.56 -0.34 1.02
N ARG A 438 -35.53 -1.39 1.84
CA ARG A 438 -34.30 -2.11 2.19
C ARG A 438 -33.56 -2.64 0.96
N ASP A 439 -34.28 -3.28 0.05
CA ASP A 439 -33.72 -3.86 -1.16
C ASP A 439 -33.15 -2.74 -2.05
N LYS A 440 -33.88 -1.61 -2.20
CA LYS A 440 -33.42 -0.46 -2.97
C LYS A 440 -32.19 0.23 -2.34
N VAL A 441 -32.17 0.44 -1.02
CA VAL A 441 -31.00 0.99 -0.30
C VAL A 441 -29.78 0.08 -0.45
N THR A 442 -29.98 -1.23 -0.35
CA THR A 442 -28.91 -2.22 -0.55
C THR A 442 -28.33 -2.16 -1.96
N GLU A 443 -29.19 -2.03 -2.97
CA GLU A 443 -28.80 -1.87 -4.37
C GLU A 443 -27.98 -0.60 -4.60
N ILE A 444 -28.54 0.58 -4.28
CA ILE A 444 -27.95 1.88 -4.64
C ILE A 444 -26.65 2.16 -3.89
N THR A 445 -26.52 1.69 -2.65
CA THR A 445 -25.30 1.86 -1.86
C THR A 445 -24.26 0.77 -2.16
N ASN A 446 -24.67 -0.32 -2.82
CA ASN A 446 -23.89 -1.55 -2.95
C ASN A 446 -23.26 -2.01 -1.62
N ARG A 447 -23.97 -1.77 -0.49
CA ARG A 447 -23.51 -2.11 0.87
C ARG A 447 -22.25 -1.37 1.35
N VAL A 448 -21.98 -0.19 0.77
CA VAL A 448 -20.88 0.67 1.21
C VAL A 448 -21.34 1.55 2.38
N PRO A 449 -20.70 1.47 3.56
CA PRO A 449 -21.11 2.21 4.76
C PRO A 449 -21.22 3.73 4.53
N ARG A 450 -20.22 4.34 3.87
CA ARG A 450 -20.24 5.78 3.61
C ARG A 450 -21.38 6.23 2.69
N GLU A 451 -21.76 5.42 1.70
CA GLU A 451 -22.90 5.77 0.85
C GLU A 451 -24.23 5.63 1.62
N LEU A 452 -24.35 4.67 2.54
CA LEU A 452 -25.48 4.59 3.48
C LEU A 452 -25.55 5.82 4.40
N MET A 453 -24.42 6.28 4.93
CA MET A 453 -24.36 7.50 5.75
C MET A 453 -24.82 8.73 4.97
N LYS A 454 -24.26 8.97 3.77
CA LYS A 454 -24.66 10.09 2.90
C LYS A 454 -26.16 10.06 2.59
N LEU A 455 -26.67 8.87 2.29
CA LEU A 455 -28.08 8.68 2.00
C LEU A 455 -28.95 9.02 3.22
N SER A 456 -28.56 8.56 4.41
CA SER A 456 -29.29 8.87 5.64
C SER A 456 -29.27 10.36 5.97
N ASN A 457 -28.13 11.04 5.79
CA ASN A 457 -28.02 12.47 6.02
C ASN A 457 -28.91 13.24 5.04
N GLY A 458 -28.84 12.92 3.74
CA GLY A 458 -29.71 13.53 2.73
C GLY A 458 -31.19 13.29 2.97
N LEU A 459 -31.57 12.14 3.55
CA LEU A 459 -32.97 11.85 3.90
C LEU A 459 -33.44 12.75 5.05
N ASN A 460 -32.61 12.93 6.08
CA ASN A 460 -32.92 13.79 7.23
C ASN A 460 -33.13 15.25 6.78
N ASP A 461 -32.27 15.72 5.87
CA ASP A 461 -32.34 17.09 5.34
C ASP A 461 -33.61 17.33 4.49
N ASN A 462 -34.04 16.35 3.70
CA ASN A 462 -35.15 16.50 2.75
C ASN A 462 -36.53 16.11 3.29
N CYS A 463 -36.61 15.17 4.24
CA CYS A 463 -37.89 14.61 4.70
C CYS A 463 -38.23 14.93 6.16
N GLY A 464 -37.29 15.52 6.93
CA GLY A 464 -37.44 15.78 8.37
C GLY A 464 -37.62 14.51 9.21
N ASN A 465 -37.47 14.61 10.53
CA ASN A 465 -37.56 13.50 11.49
C ASN A 465 -38.98 12.89 11.65
N SER A 466 -39.87 12.99 10.66
CA SER A 466 -41.24 12.53 10.78
C SER A 466 -41.29 10.99 10.75
N LYS A 467 -41.90 10.38 11.78
CA LYS A 467 -42.04 8.92 11.91
C LYS A 467 -42.97 8.27 10.87
N ASN A 468 -43.62 9.07 10.02
CA ASN A 468 -44.63 8.65 9.04
C ASN A 468 -44.32 9.20 7.63
N ILE A 469 -43.10 8.98 7.13
CA ILE A 469 -42.79 9.30 5.73
C ILE A 469 -43.43 8.22 4.83
N ASP A 470 -44.24 8.65 3.87
CA ASP A 470 -44.82 7.78 2.85
C ASP A 470 -43.72 7.03 2.08
N THR A 471 -43.91 5.72 1.88
CA THR A 471 -42.97 4.86 1.13
C THR A 471 -42.68 5.43 -0.25
N SER A 472 -43.69 6.01 -0.93
CA SER A 472 -43.51 6.61 -2.26
C SER A 472 -42.54 7.81 -2.23
N LYS A 473 -42.60 8.63 -1.18
CA LYS A 473 -41.67 9.76 -0.98
C LYS A 473 -40.24 9.27 -0.76
N ILE A 474 -40.07 8.23 0.06
CA ILE A 474 -38.76 7.62 0.29
C ILE A 474 -38.19 7.08 -1.02
N ILE A 475 -38.99 6.33 -1.80
CA ILE A 475 -38.53 5.78 -3.08
C ILE A 475 -38.13 6.89 -4.06
N ASN A 476 -38.92 7.95 -4.17
CA ASN A 476 -38.57 9.10 -5.03
C ASN A 476 -37.26 9.76 -4.57
N PHE A 477 -37.06 9.92 -3.26
CA PHE A 477 -35.79 10.40 -2.72
C PHE A 477 -34.62 9.46 -3.07
N LEU A 478 -34.79 8.14 -2.94
CA LEU A 478 -33.73 7.18 -3.29
C LEU A 478 -33.36 7.23 -4.78
N ILE A 479 -34.33 7.45 -5.67
CA ILE A 479 -34.09 7.64 -7.10
C ILE A 479 -33.31 8.93 -7.35
N GLN A 480 -33.73 10.04 -6.72
CA GLN A 480 -33.04 11.32 -6.85
C GLN A 480 -31.60 11.22 -6.32
N PHE A 481 -31.42 10.61 -5.14
CA PHE A 481 -30.10 10.36 -4.57
C PHE A 481 -29.20 9.57 -5.52
N GLU A 482 -29.71 8.50 -6.14
CA GLU A 482 -28.93 7.72 -7.12
C GLU A 482 -28.50 8.57 -8.33
N GLN A 483 -29.36 9.47 -8.80
CA GLN A 483 -29.06 10.40 -9.91
C GLN A 483 -28.03 11.46 -9.51
N ASP A 484 -28.18 12.09 -8.35
CA ASP A 484 -27.26 13.11 -7.85
C ASP A 484 -25.87 12.51 -7.61
N ARG A 485 -25.81 11.32 -6.98
CA ARG A 485 -24.55 10.59 -6.78
C ARG A 485 -23.90 10.19 -8.10
N ASN A 486 -24.67 9.86 -9.14
CA ASN A 486 -24.12 9.60 -10.47
C ASN A 486 -23.46 10.84 -11.06
N LEU A 487 -24.07 12.03 -10.93
CA LEU A 487 -23.48 13.29 -11.38
C LEU A 487 -22.20 13.62 -10.59
N ASP A 488 -22.21 13.45 -9.27
CA ASP A 488 -21.03 13.66 -8.43
C ASP A 488 -19.85 12.79 -8.89
N PHE A 489 -20.09 11.50 -9.09
CA PHE A 489 -19.07 10.57 -9.54
C PHE A 489 -18.59 10.88 -10.96
N LEU A 490 -19.49 11.29 -11.86
CA LEU A 490 -19.13 11.69 -13.22
C LEU A 490 -18.23 12.92 -13.21
N ASN A 491 -18.57 13.93 -12.43
CA ASN A 491 -17.78 15.15 -12.28
C ASN A 491 -16.38 14.83 -11.75
N VAL A 492 -16.29 13.99 -10.70
CA VAL A 492 -15.00 13.54 -10.16
C VAL A 492 -14.17 12.82 -11.23
N ALA A 493 -14.77 11.89 -11.97
CA ALA A 493 -14.07 11.11 -13.00
C ALA A 493 -13.64 11.97 -14.20
N GLN A 494 -14.50 12.88 -14.68
CA GLN A 494 -14.22 13.80 -15.79
C GLN A 494 -13.15 14.83 -15.43
N ASN A 495 -13.23 15.41 -14.24
CA ASN A 495 -12.23 16.37 -13.76
C ASN A 495 -10.86 15.71 -13.69
N TYR A 496 -10.79 14.48 -13.15
CA TYR A 496 -9.55 13.72 -13.11
C TYR A 496 -9.00 13.43 -14.52
N TYR A 497 -9.85 12.89 -15.41
CA TYR A 497 -9.48 12.58 -16.78
C TYR A 497 -8.97 13.82 -17.55
N THR A 498 -9.63 14.96 -17.38
CA THR A 498 -9.36 16.19 -18.15
C THR A 498 -8.16 16.97 -17.61
N HIS A 499 -7.97 17.03 -16.29
CA HIS A 499 -6.99 17.92 -15.68
C HIS A 499 -5.77 17.20 -15.11
N HIS A 500 -5.87 15.92 -14.75
CA HIS A 500 -4.79 15.20 -14.06
C HIS A 500 -4.09 14.17 -14.94
N LEU A 501 -4.75 13.66 -15.99
CA LEU A 501 -4.14 12.69 -16.90
C LEU A 501 -3.43 13.37 -18.08
N ASN A 502 -2.22 12.89 -18.38
CA ASN A 502 -1.52 13.22 -19.61
C ASN A 502 -2.11 12.47 -20.83
N PRO A 503 -1.77 12.87 -22.08
CA PRO A 503 -2.36 12.25 -23.27
C PRO A 503 -2.17 10.73 -23.38
N THR A 504 -1.04 10.20 -22.88
CA THR A 504 -0.77 8.75 -22.90
C THR A 504 -1.66 8.01 -21.89
N GLN A 505 -1.84 8.57 -20.70
CA GLN A 505 -2.71 7.98 -19.66
C GLN A 505 -4.20 8.03 -20.06
N ARG A 506 -4.63 9.08 -20.77
CA ARG A 506 -5.99 9.18 -21.30
C ARG A 506 -6.32 8.06 -22.28
N TYR A 507 -5.36 7.66 -23.12
CA TYR A 507 -5.49 6.51 -24.01
C TYR A 507 -5.72 5.22 -23.21
N SER A 508 -4.86 4.96 -22.21
CA SER A 508 -4.97 3.77 -21.34
C SER A 508 -6.27 3.74 -20.55
N THR A 509 -6.83 4.90 -20.19
CA THR A 509 -8.09 4.99 -19.42
C THR A 509 -9.26 4.32 -20.15
N ARG A 510 -9.39 4.49 -21.47
CA ARG A 510 -10.47 3.85 -22.24
C ARG A 510 -10.36 2.32 -22.17
N HIS A 511 -9.14 1.79 -22.27
CA HIS A 511 -8.86 0.36 -22.14
C HIS A 511 -9.12 -0.17 -20.73
N ALA A 512 -8.76 0.60 -19.70
CA ALA A 512 -9.04 0.31 -18.30
C ALA A 512 -10.54 0.08 -18.07
N LEU A 513 -11.34 1.06 -18.47
CA LEU A 513 -12.78 1.05 -18.29
C LEU A 513 -13.42 -0.11 -19.05
N ALA A 514 -13.02 -0.33 -20.31
CA ALA A 514 -13.47 -1.49 -21.06
C ALA A 514 -13.16 -2.79 -20.31
N SER A 515 -11.93 -2.99 -19.86
CA SER A 515 -11.50 -4.20 -19.14
C SER A 515 -12.31 -4.49 -17.87
N MET A 516 -12.80 -3.45 -17.19
CA MET A 516 -13.64 -3.60 -15.99
C MET A 516 -15.08 -4.01 -16.32
N PHE A 517 -15.64 -3.51 -17.42
CA PHE A 517 -17.03 -3.82 -17.81
C PHE A 517 -17.20 -5.16 -18.52
N LEU A 518 -16.11 -5.85 -18.85
CA LEU A 518 -16.13 -7.07 -19.65
C LEU A 518 -15.70 -8.31 -18.87
N PRO A 519 -16.36 -9.45 -19.07
CA PRO A 519 -15.90 -10.71 -18.51
C PRO A 519 -14.57 -11.15 -19.16
N ARG A 520 -13.54 -11.36 -18.33
CA ARG A 520 -12.26 -11.98 -18.73
C ARG A 520 -12.35 -13.51 -18.70
N LYS A 521 -11.58 -14.21 -19.54
CA LYS A 521 -11.45 -15.69 -19.48
C LYS A 521 -10.63 -16.11 -18.26
N GLU A 522 -10.97 -17.28 -17.73
CA GLU A 522 -10.06 -18.05 -16.90
C GLU A 522 -8.84 -18.43 -17.75
N GLY A 523 -7.65 -17.96 -17.37
CA GLY A 523 -6.42 -18.08 -18.16
C GLY A 523 -5.84 -16.77 -18.72
N ASP A 524 -6.64 -15.70 -18.86
CA ASP A 524 -6.10 -14.41 -19.31
C ASP A 524 -5.07 -13.89 -18.30
N ILE A 525 -3.84 -13.68 -18.79
CA ILE A 525 -2.73 -13.12 -18.03
C ILE A 525 -2.66 -11.65 -18.44
N ASP A 526 -2.64 -10.71 -17.48
CA ASP A 526 -2.19 -9.34 -17.74
C ASP A 526 -0.72 -9.44 -18.17
N ARG A 527 -0.46 -9.68 -19.46
CA ARG A 527 0.88 -9.54 -20.02
C ARG A 527 1.33 -8.08 -19.99
N ASP A 528 0.37 -7.17 -19.97
CA ASP A 528 0.57 -5.75 -19.73
C ASP A 528 -0.06 -5.34 -18.39
N ARG A 529 0.76 -5.38 -17.33
CA ARG A 529 0.46 -4.87 -15.98
C ARG A 529 0.11 -3.36 -15.93
N LYS A 530 -0.20 -2.71 -17.05
CA LYS A 530 -0.26 -1.24 -17.17
C LYS A 530 -1.65 -0.64 -17.37
N GLY A 531 -2.71 -1.46 -17.38
CA GLY A 531 -3.99 -1.01 -17.96
C GLY A 531 -5.06 -0.46 -17.02
N PHE A 532 -5.14 -0.87 -15.75
CA PHE A 532 -6.20 -0.38 -14.85
C PHE A 532 -5.60 0.52 -13.78
N ASP A 533 -5.54 1.81 -14.10
CA ASP A 533 -4.90 2.78 -13.23
C ASP A 533 -5.54 2.78 -11.84
N HIS A 534 -4.66 2.75 -10.84
CA HIS A 534 -4.99 2.78 -9.43
C HIS A 534 -5.79 4.03 -9.01
N TRP A 535 -5.87 5.08 -9.84
CA TRP A 535 -6.58 6.31 -9.51
C TRP A 535 -8.10 6.11 -9.36
N PHE A 536 -8.74 5.18 -10.07
CA PHE A 536 -10.17 4.91 -9.84
C PHE A 536 -10.46 4.39 -8.43
N VAL A 537 -9.47 3.73 -7.81
CA VAL A 537 -9.57 3.29 -6.42
C VAL A 537 -9.43 4.49 -5.47
N ASP A 538 -8.47 5.38 -5.73
CA ASP A 538 -8.24 6.60 -4.94
C ASP A 538 -9.39 7.61 -5.05
N LEU A 539 -10.00 7.74 -6.24
CA LEU A 539 -11.21 8.55 -6.43
C LEU A 539 -12.45 7.94 -5.75
N GLY A 540 -12.33 6.74 -5.17
CA GLY A 540 -13.44 6.06 -4.53
C GLY A 540 -14.50 5.57 -5.52
N LEU A 541 -14.14 5.30 -6.78
CA LEU A 541 -15.07 4.89 -7.83
C LEU A 541 -15.10 3.37 -8.01
N VAL A 542 -14.05 2.67 -7.59
CA VAL A 542 -13.85 1.24 -7.84
C VAL A 542 -13.31 0.55 -6.59
N TYR A 543 -13.83 -0.65 -6.31
CA TYR A 543 -13.24 -1.57 -5.34
C TYR A 543 -12.63 -2.79 -6.03
N ARG A 544 -11.73 -3.46 -5.31
CA ARG A 544 -11.03 -4.66 -5.78
C ARG A 544 -11.43 -5.86 -4.95
N ILE A 545 -11.48 -7.03 -5.58
CA ILE A 545 -11.61 -8.32 -4.90
C ILE A 545 -10.62 -9.32 -5.48
N LYS A 546 -10.12 -10.23 -4.64
CA LYS A 546 -9.30 -11.34 -5.09
C LYS A 546 -10.20 -12.56 -5.30
N PHE A 547 -10.34 -13.01 -6.53
CA PHE A 547 -11.12 -14.20 -6.89
C PHE A 547 -10.23 -15.18 -7.66
N ARG A 548 -10.12 -16.43 -7.16
CA ARG A 548 -9.26 -17.48 -7.76
C ARG A 548 -7.83 -17.00 -8.06
N GLY A 549 -7.23 -16.25 -7.14
CA GLY A 549 -5.88 -15.71 -7.29
C GLY A 549 -5.73 -14.47 -8.18
N ARG A 550 -6.83 -14.00 -8.78
CA ARG A 550 -6.84 -12.83 -9.68
C ARG A 550 -7.52 -11.63 -9.03
N VAL A 551 -7.02 -10.44 -9.32
CA VAL A 551 -7.64 -9.18 -8.90
C VAL A 551 -8.71 -8.79 -9.91
N GLN A 552 -9.94 -8.61 -9.44
CA GLN A 552 -11.04 -8.08 -10.21
C GLN A 552 -11.38 -6.68 -9.75
N HIS A 553 -11.74 -5.81 -10.69
CA HIS A 553 -12.14 -4.42 -10.45
C HIS A 553 -13.65 -4.32 -10.62
N HIS A 554 -14.32 -3.68 -9.68
CA HIS A 554 -15.76 -3.53 -9.65
C HIS A 554 -16.14 -2.08 -9.33
N PRO A 555 -17.09 -1.47 -10.06
CA PRO A 555 -17.61 -0.15 -9.69
C PRO A 555 -18.12 -0.13 -8.25
N LEU A 556 -17.90 0.98 -7.53
CA LEU A 556 -18.26 1.11 -6.12
C LEU A 556 -19.74 0.82 -5.87
N CYS A 557 -20.62 1.38 -6.70
CA CYS A 557 -22.07 1.24 -6.66
C CYS A 557 -22.68 1.49 -8.06
N PRO A 558 -24.00 1.30 -8.27
CA PRO A 558 -24.65 1.56 -9.55
C PRO A 558 -24.42 2.97 -10.10
N ALA A 559 -24.46 3.99 -9.25
CA ALA A 559 -24.17 5.37 -9.63
C ALA A 559 -22.73 5.53 -10.17
N ALA A 560 -21.73 4.96 -9.48
CA ALA A 560 -20.34 4.97 -9.96
C ALA A 560 -20.19 4.19 -11.28
N LYS A 561 -20.88 3.05 -11.45
CA LYS A 561 -20.90 2.29 -12.70
C LYS A 561 -21.41 3.15 -13.86
N ASN A 562 -22.53 3.83 -13.66
CA ASN A 562 -23.14 4.69 -14.68
C ASN A 562 -22.22 5.86 -15.04
N ALA A 563 -21.62 6.53 -14.04
CA ALA A 563 -20.67 7.61 -14.26
C ALA A 563 -19.45 7.16 -15.08
N LEU A 564 -18.85 6.02 -14.71
CA LEU A 564 -17.70 5.46 -15.43
C LEU A 564 -18.05 5.02 -16.86
N LEU A 565 -19.27 4.51 -17.09
CA LEU A 565 -19.77 4.21 -18.43
C LEU A 565 -19.99 5.47 -19.27
N GLN A 566 -20.49 6.55 -18.66
CA GLN A 566 -20.65 7.85 -19.33
C GLN A 566 -19.29 8.44 -19.71
N LEU A 567 -18.31 8.42 -18.80
CA LEU A 567 -16.93 8.79 -19.11
C LEU A 567 -16.35 7.93 -20.24
N TYR A 568 -16.53 6.61 -20.19
CA TYR A 568 -16.09 5.73 -21.28
C TYR A 568 -16.69 6.14 -22.64
N LYS A 569 -17.96 6.50 -22.67
CA LYS A 569 -18.64 6.95 -23.91
C LYS A 569 -18.11 8.29 -24.43
N SER A 570 -17.65 9.19 -23.54
CA SER A 570 -17.14 10.50 -23.93
C SER A 570 -15.68 10.49 -24.41
N ILE A 571 -14.92 9.42 -24.19
CA ILE A 571 -13.51 9.35 -24.63
C ILE A 571 -13.47 9.06 -26.15
N PRO A 572 -12.84 9.92 -26.98
CA PRO A 572 -12.77 9.70 -28.42
C PRO A 572 -11.99 8.42 -28.79
N LEU A 573 -12.30 7.84 -29.94
CA LEU A 573 -11.52 6.73 -30.49
C LEU A 573 -10.13 7.21 -30.91
N PRO A 574 -9.10 6.36 -30.83
CA PRO A 574 -7.76 6.69 -31.31
C PRO A 574 -7.77 7.13 -32.77
N GLN A 575 -6.98 8.16 -33.11
CA GLN A 575 -6.94 8.73 -34.47
C GLN A 575 -6.69 7.70 -35.57
N HIS A 576 -5.79 6.73 -35.37
CA HIS A 576 -5.54 5.67 -36.35
C HIS A 576 -6.77 4.78 -36.58
N LYS A 577 -7.57 4.50 -35.55
CA LYS A 577 -8.84 3.74 -35.67
C LYS A 577 -9.95 4.58 -36.26
N SER A 578 -10.00 5.85 -35.88
CA SER A 578 -10.90 6.82 -36.51
C SER A 578 -10.60 6.94 -38.00
N MET A 579 -9.32 6.97 -38.41
CA MET A 579 -8.89 6.99 -39.81
C MET A 579 -9.21 5.67 -40.54
N CYS A 580 -8.93 4.50 -39.94
CA CYS A 580 -9.34 3.22 -40.54
C CYS A 580 -10.86 3.09 -40.73
N VAL A 581 -11.66 3.68 -39.84
CA VAL A 581 -13.13 3.74 -39.99
C VAL A 581 -13.52 4.77 -41.06
N LYS A 582 -12.88 5.95 -41.10
CA LYS A 582 -13.17 7.04 -42.05
C LYS A 582 -12.78 6.71 -43.50
N ASP A 583 -11.67 6.00 -43.70
CA ASP A 583 -11.12 5.76 -45.04
C ASP A 583 -11.77 4.55 -45.73
N GLY A 584 -12.70 3.85 -45.07
CA GLY A 584 -13.36 2.64 -45.62
C GLY A 584 -12.40 1.47 -45.89
N ASN A 585 -11.10 1.66 -45.67
CA ASN A 585 -10.05 0.66 -45.85
C ASN A 585 -9.98 -0.26 -44.63
N MET A 586 -11.01 -1.09 -44.45
CA MET A 586 -10.87 -2.36 -43.75
C MET A 586 -10.29 -3.42 -44.72
N THR A 587 -9.24 -3.05 -45.47
CA THR A 587 -8.70 -3.79 -46.62
C THR A 587 -7.97 -5.08 -46.24
N ASP A 588 -7.64 -5.26 -44.98
CA ASP A 588 -7.18 -6.52 -44.40
C ASP A 588 -8.04 -6.86 -43.17
N PRO A 589 -8.44 -8.14 -42.93
CA PRO A 589 -8.86 -8.52 -41.59
C PRO A 589 -7.73 -8.13 -40.64
N PRO A 590 -8.00 -7.41 -39.53
CA PRO A 590 -6.95 -6.83 -38.70
C PRO A 590 -5.88 -7.88 -38.36
N LYS A 591 -4.65 -7.69 -38.88
CA LYS A 591 -3.53 -8.57 -38.53
C LYS A 591 -3.21 -8.38 -37.06
N ARG A 592 -3.00 -9.49 -36.35
CA ARG A 592 -2.56 -9.52 -34.95
C ARG A 592 -1.21 -8.81 -34.85
N ILE A 593 -1.23 -7.55 -34.44
CA ILE A 593 -0.05 -6.79 -34.07
C ILE A 593 -0.23 -6.48 -32.59
N THR A 594 0.33 -7.37 -31.75
CA THR A 594 0.58 -7.19 -30.30
C THR A 594 -0.55 -6.61 -29.43
N ASN A 595 -1.25 -7.54 -28.76
CA ASN A 595 -1.94 -7.55 -27.46
C ASN A 595 -2.84 -6.42 -26.90
N ASP A 596 -2.89 -5.19 -27.38
CA ASP A 596 -3.82 -4.21 -26.81
C ASP A 596 -4.36 -3.29 -27.88
N ASP A 597 -5.59 -3.51 -28.37
CA ASP A 597 -6.23 -2.51 -29.23
C ASP A 597 -7.77 -2.63 -29.45
N ILE A 598 -8.47 -1.56 -29.01
CA ILE A 598 -9.89 -1.10 -29.19
C ILE A 598 -10.65 -1.53 -30.46
N LEU A 599 -11.97 -1.64 -30.31
CA LEU A 599 -13.05 -2.20 -31.15
C LEU A 599 -13.20 -3.73 -30.93
N PHE A 600 -14.26 -4.06 -30.21
CA PHE A 600 -14.57 -5.34 -29.59
C PHE A 600 -14.66 -6.54 -30.52
N ARG A 601 -13.53 -7.10 -31.00
CA ARG A 601 -13.60 -8.48 -31.50
C ARG A 601 -14.22 -9.34 -30.40
N CYS A 602 -15.34 -10.00 -30.68
CA CYS A 602 -15.90 -10.91 -29.69
C CYS A 602 -14.83 -11.93 -29.30
N TYR A 603 -14.83 -12.26 -28.01
CA TYR A 603 -14.19 -13.42 -27.39
C TYR A 603 -13.78 -14.49 -28.42
N GLU A 604 -12.55 -15.00 -28.37
CA GLU A 604 -12.01 -15.94 -29.36
C GLU A 604 -12.85 -17.23 -29.57
N GLY A 605 -13.77 -17.57 -28.66
CA GLY A 605 -14.75 -18.66 -28.84
C GLY A 605 -16.14 -18.23 -29.33
N TYR A 606 -16.30 -16.97 -29.73
CA TYR A 606 -17.50 -16.33 -30.29
C TYR A 606 -17.17 -15.73 -31.66
N PRO A 607 -16.72 -16.55 -32.64
CA PRO A 607 -16.18 -16.08 -33.91
C PRO A 607 -17.24 -15.49 -34.88
N ARG A 608 -18.43 -15.18 -34.37
CA ARG A 608 -19.65 -14.88 -35.16
C ARG A 608 -19.95 -13.40 -35.24
N PHE A 609 -19.54 -12.64 -34.23
CA PHE A 609 -19.77 -11.20 -34.15
C PHE A 609 -18.44 -10.50 -34.01
N ASP A 610 -18.29 -9.44 -34.79
CA ASP A 610 -17.09 -8.62 -34.81
C ASP A 610 -17.14 -7.54 -33.74
N PHE A 611 -18.34 -7.10 -33.31
CA PHE A 611 -18.55 -6.14 -32.21
C PHE A 611 -19.83 -6.43 -31.40
N ILE A 612 -19.88 -5.98 -30.14
CA ILE A 612 -21.11 -5.92 -29.33
C ILE A 612 -21.21 -4.54 -28.67
N LEU A 613 -22.35 -3.87 -28.83
CA LEU A 613 -22.66 -2.58 -28.23
C LEU A 613 -23.97 -2.69 -27.45
N GLY A 614 -23.89 -2.78 -26.12
CA GLY A 614 -25.06 -3.02 -25.29
C GLY A 614 -25.72 -4.35 -25.64
N ARG A 615 -27.02 -4.34 -26.00
CA ARG A 615 -27.75 -5.54 -26.47
C ARG A 615 -27.75 -5.70 -28.00
N THR A 616 -26.87 -4.96 -28.68
CA THR A 616 -26.70 -4.99 -30.14
C THR A 616 -25.46 -5.78 -30.53
N PHE A 617 -25.62 -6.85 -31.29
CA PHE A 617 -24.55 -7.72 -31.77
C PHE A 617 -24.26 -7.42 -33.23
N ILE A 618 -22.99 -7.18 -33.58
CA ILE A 618 -22.61 -6.61 -34.87
C ILE A 618 -21.63 -7.54 -35.56
N GLN A 619 -21.90 -7.87 -36.82
CA GLN A 619 -21.02 -8.63 -37.70
C GLN A 619 -20.63 -7.74 -38.89
N VAL A 620 -19.37 -7.78 -39.30
CA VAL A 620 -18.80 -6.91 -40.33
C VAL A 620 -18.07 -7.73 -41.37
N SER A 621 -18.34 -7.48 -42.65
CA SER A 621 -17.67 -8.18 -43.75
C SER A 621 -17.72 -7.39 -45.04
N ILE A 622 -16.72 -7.57 -45.90
CA ILE A 622 -16.69 -7.04 -47.27
C ILE A 622 -17.58 -7.85 -48.24
N SER A 623 -18.08 -9.00 -47.81
CA SER A 623 -18.95 -9.87 -48.60
C SER A 623 -20.42 -9.67 -48.25
N ASN A 624 -21.35 -10.12 -49.10
CA ASN A 624 -22.76 -10.10 -48.76
C ASN A 624 -23.05 -11.09 -47.61
N PHE A 625 -24.16 -10.86 -46.89
CA PHE A 625 -24.50 -11.65 -45.70
C PHE A 625 -24.61 -13.15 -46.00
N THR A 626 -25.13 -13.52 -47.17
CA THR A 626 -25.24 -14.93 -47.58
C THR A 626 -23.89 -15.62 -47.68
N ALA A 627 -22.87 -14.97 -48.25
CA ALA A 627 -21.53 -15.51 -48.34
C ALA A 627 -20.83 -15.55 -46.96
N ASN A 628 -21.05 -14.52 -46.14
CA ASN A 628 -20.38 -14.40 -44.84
C ASN A 628 -20.98 -15.30 -43.76
N ASN A 629 -22.30 -15.52 -43.77
CA ASN A 629 -23.03 -16.27 -42.73
C ASN A 629 -22.87 -17.79 -42.90
N THR A 630 -21.62 -18.25 -42.89
CA THR A 630 -21.22 -19.66 -43.05
C THR A 630 -20.14 -20.03 -42.03
N LYS A 631 -19.97 -21.33 -41.78
CA LYS A 631 -18.94 -21.90 -40.89
C LYS A 631 -18.91 -21.24 -39.50
N SER A 632 -17.85 -20.52 -39.16
CA SER A 632 -17.65 -19.90 -37.85
C SER A 632 -18.45 -18.61 -37.68
N ALA A 633 -18.83 -17.96 -38.78
CA ALA A 633 -19.55 -16.70 -38.83
C ALA A 633 -21.08 -16.87 -38.89
N ASP A 634 -21.55 -18.11 -38.72
CA ASP A 634 -22.96 -18.49 -38.76
C ASP A 634 -23.71 -18.06 -37.49
N ILE A 635 -24.66 -17.12 -37.64
CA ILE A 635 -25.43 -16.52 -36.55
C ILE A 635 -26.33 -17.53 -35.85
N GLU A 636 -26.87 -18.55 -36.53
CA GLU A 636 -27.75 -19.53 -35.87
C GLU A 636 -27.03 -20.25 -34.74
N LYS A 637 -25.72 -20.43 -34.90
CA LYS A 637 -24.89 -21.06 -33.88
C LYS A 637 -24.84 -20.26 -32.59
N ALA A 638 -25.03 -18.93 -32.64
CA ALA A 638 -25.06 -18.08 -31.43
C ALA A 638 -26.27 -18.39 -30.54
N PHE A 639 -27.34 -18.95 -31.10
CA PHE A 639 -28.56 -19.33 -30.40
C PHE A 639 -28.64 -20.84 -30.09
N THR A 640 -27.96 -21.67 -30.89
CA THR A 640 -28.08 -23.13 -30.81
C THR A 640 -26.91 -23.83 -30.11
N VAL A 641 -25.69 -23.32 -30.23
CA VAL A 641 -24.51 -23.93 -29.60
C VAL A 641 -24.47 -23.52 -28.13
N LYS A 642 -24.59 -24.51 -27.24
CA LYS A 642 -24.63 -24.32 -25.79
C LYS A 642 -23.30 -24.66 -25.12
N ILE A 643 -22.87 -23.80 -24.21
CA ILE A 643 -21.76 -24.04 -23.28
C ILE A 643 -22.35 -23.85 -21.87
N ASN A 644 -22.23 -24.85 -21.01
CA ASN A 644 -22.84 -24.85 -19.67
C ASN A 644 -24.37 -24.58 -19.71
N GLN A 645 -25.09 -25.30 -20.58
CA GLN A 645 -26.55 -25.23 -20.78
C GLN A 645 -27.10 -23.92 -21.36
N LYS A 646 -26.27 -22.89 -21.55
CA LYS A 646 -26.63 -21.58 -22.11
C LYS A 646 -26.00 -21.35 -23.48
N ASN A 647 -26.72 -20.70 -24.37
CA ASN A 647 -26.14 -20.27 -25.65
C ASN A 647 -25.32 -18.98 -25.51
N GLN A 648 -24.66 -18.57 -26.58
CA GLN A 648 -23.75 -17.43 -26.58
C GLN A 648 -24.45 -16.10 -26.24
N ILE A 649 -25.67 -15.88 -26.76
CA ILE A 649 -26.45 -14.67 -26.50
C ILE A 649 -26.88 -14.62 -25.03
N GLU A 650 -27.42 -15.72 -24.53
CA GLU A 650 -27.83 -15.85 -23.12
C GLU A 650 -26.65 -15.62 -22.18
N ASN A 651 -25.52 -16.26 -22.45
CA ASN A 651 -24.31 -16.10 -21.64
C ASN A 651 -23.83 -14.64 -21.60
N TYR A 652 -23.82 -13.93 -22.73
CA TYR A 652 -23.45 -12.52 -22.72
C TYR A 652 -24.45 -11.69 -21.90
N LEU A 653 -25.76 -11.87 -22.13
CA LEU A 653 -26.79 -11.05 -21.49
C LEU A 653 -26.91 -11.29 -20.00
N ASP A 654 -26.79 -12.55 -19.54
CA ASP A 654 -26.74 -12.90 -18.11
C ASP A 654 -25.55 -12.25 -17.43
N ASN A 655 -24.39 -12.24 -18.08
CA ASN A 655 -23.19 -11.62 -17.52
C ASN A 655 -23.26 -10.08 -17.54
N ALA A 656 -23.77 -9.47 -18.62
CA ALA A 656 -23.77 -8.02 -18.80
C ALA A 656 -24.90 -7.32 -18.03
N TYR A 657 -26.06 -7.98 -17.91
CA TYR A 657 -27.28 -7.38 -17.38
C TYR A 657 -27.83 -8.12 -16.15
N GLY A 658 -27.32 -9.30 -15.80
CA GLY A 658 -27.83 -10.12 -14.70
C GLY A 658 -29.21 -10.73 -14.97
N GLY A 659 -29.61 -11.72 -14.18
CA GLY A 659 -30.89 -12.44 -14.35
C GLY A 659 -30.73 -13.72 -15.18
N ASN A 660 -31.86 -14.31 -15.57
CA ASN A 660 -31.89 -15.53 -16.36
C ASN A 660 -32.49 -15.25 -17.74
N HIS A 661 -31.62 -15.02 -18.72
CA HIS A 661 -32.00 -14.78 -20.11
C HIS A 661 -32.19 -16.09 -20.85
N GLN A 662 -33.17 -16.07 -21.76
CA GLN A 662 -33.38 -17.10 -22.76
C GLN A 662 -33.37 -16.43 -24.12
N ALA A 663 -32.61 -16.99 -25.06
CA ALA A 663 -32.52 -16.46 -26.42
C ALA A 663 -32.68 -17.61 -27.41
N TYR A 664 -33.59 -17.49 -28.36
CA TYR A 664 -33.78 -18.49 -29.41
C TYR A 664 -34.29 -17.85 -30.69
N ILE A 665 -34.20 -18.61 -31.78
CA ILE A 665 -34.77 -18.24 -33.07
C ILE A 665 -36.12 -18.94 -33.16
N ASP A 666 -37.19 -18.17 -33.34
CA ASP A 666 -38.52 -18.74 -33.54
C ASP A 666 -38.56 -19.55 -34.83
N SER A 667 -38.97 -20.82 -34.76
CA SER A 667 -38.90 -21.74 -35.90
C SER A 667 -39.87 -21.38 -37.03
N SER A 668 -40.97 -20.68 -36.71
CA SER A 668 -42.05 -20.33 -37.64
C SER A 668 -41.84 -18.98 -38.32
N THR A 669 -41.34 -17.99 -37.57
CA THR A 669 -41.19 -16.60 -38.02
C THR A 669 -39.73 -16.23 -38.30
N LYS A 670 -38.79 -17.07 -37.88
CA LYS A 670 -37.33 -16.82 -37.94
C LYS A 670 -36.87 -15.57 -37.20
N LYS A 671 -37.72 -15.05 -36.30
CA LYS A 671 -37.43 -13.88 -35.46
C LYS A 671 -36.57 -14.23 -34.26
N PHE A 672 -35.78 -13.27 -33.82
CA PHE A 672 -34.97 -13.43 -32.61
C PHE A 672 -35.83 -13.12 -31.39
N ILE A 673 -36.00 -14.11 -30.52
CA ILE A 673 -36.74 -13.96 -29.26
C ILE A 673 -35.74 -13.99 -28.12
N VAL A 674 -35.67 -12.88 -27.38
CA VAL A 674 -34.87 -12.75 -26.17
C VAL A 674 -35.77 -12.35 -25.01
N THR A 675 -35.71 -13.11 -23.93
CA THR A 675 -36.43 -12.83 -22.68
C THR A 675 -35.46 -12.77 -21.51
N ARG A 676 -35.84 -12.06 -20.45
CA ARG A 676 -35.16 -11.98 -19.16
C ARG A 676 -36.19 -12.31 -18.08
N ASN A 677 -35.98 -13.40 -17.34
CA ASN A 677 -36.94 -13.87 -16.33
C ASN A 677 -38.38 -13.98 -16.87
N GLY A 678 -38.54 -14.40 -18.13
CA GLY A 678 -39.84 -14.52 -18.80
C GLY A 678 -40.39 -13.24 -19.44
N GLN A 679 -39.80 -12.07 -19.22
CA GLN A 679 -40.20 -10.81 -19.87
C GLN A 679 -39.38 -10.55 -21.13
N LYS A 680 -40.02 -10.03 -22.20
CA LYS A 680 -39.34 -9.77 -23.48
C LYS A 680 -38.33 -8.63 -23.35
N VAL A 681 -37.14 -8.82 -23.94
CA VAL A 681 -36.10 -7.80 -24.06
C VAL A 681 -36.30 -7.08 -25.40
N HIS A 682 -36.85 -5.87 -25.35
CA HIS A 682 -37.29 -5.14 -26.55
C HIS A 682 -36.16 -4.43 -27.31
N ASP A 683 -35.00 -4.23 -26.68
CA ASP A 683 -33.85 -3.50 -27.23
C ASP A 683 -32.72 -4.41 -27.73
N PHE A 684 -32.99 -5.71 -27.91
CA PHE A 684 -32.04 -6.66 -28.50
C PHE A 684 -32.00 -6.53 -30.02
N HIS A 685 -30.80 -6.41 -30.59
CA HIS A 685 -30.61 -6.24 -32.03
C HIS A 685 -29.43 -7.05 -32.55
N ILE A 686 -29.53 -7.50 -33.81
CA ILE A 686 -28.40 -8.02 -34.58
C ILE A 686 -28.23 -7.16 -35.82
N VAL A 687 -26.99 -6.70 -36.05
CA VAL A 687 -26.63 -5.81 -37.15
C VAL A 687 -25.58 -6.48 -38.01
N TYR A 688 -25.79 -6.48 -39.31
CA TYR A 688 -24.78 -6.90 -40.29
C TYR A 688 -24.33 -5.71 -41.11
N ILE A 689 -23.03 -5.41 -41.08
CA ILE A 689 -22.41 -4.32 -41.80
C ILE A 689 -21.66 -4.88 -43.01
N CYS A 690 -22.03 -4.42 -44.20
CA CYS A 690 -21.30 -4.75 -45.43
C CYS A 690 -20.33 -3.62 -45.79
N GLY A 691 -19.03 -3.91 -45.78
CA GLY A 691 -17.95 -2.97 -46.11
C GLY A 691 -17.74 -2.74 -47.61
N LYS A 692 -18.57 -3.31 -48.49
CA LYS A 692 -18.49 -3.09 -49.94
C LYS A 692 -19.17 -1.76 -50.30
N LEU A 693 -18.49 -0.90 -51.09
CA LEU A 693 -19.07 0.32 -51.65
C LEU A 693 -20.27 0.00 -52.57
N GLY A 694 -21.37 0.75 -52.40
CA GLY A 694 -22.63 0.57 -53.11
C GLY A 694 -23.62 -0.38 -52.43
N ASN A 695 -24.85 -0.48 -52.96
CA ASN A 695 -25.92 -1.30 -52.37
C ASN A 695 -25.56 -2.80 -52.38
N PRO A 696 -25.34 -3.44 -51.22
CA PRO A 696 -25.03 -4.86 -51.18
C PRO A 696 -26.31 -5.65 -51.49
N ASN A 697 -26.23 -6.57 -52.45
CA ASN A 697 -27.34 -7.44 -52.80
C ASN A 697 -27.45 -8.55 -51.71
N HIS A 698 -28.15 -8.26 -50.61
CA HIS A 698 -28.33 -9.16 -49.45
C HIS A 698 -29.38 -10.28 -49.68
N THR A 699 -29.81 -10.47 -50.93
CA THR A 699 -31.06 -11.14 -51.37
C THR A 699 -31.32 -12.55 -50.88
N GLY A 700 -30.30 -13.33 -50.51
CA GLY A 700 -30.47 -14.73 -50.10
C GLY A 700 -30.99 -14.90 -48.68
N LYS A 701 -30.26 -14.34 -47.69
CA LYS A 701 -30.49 -14.63 -46.26
C LYS A 701 -31.29 -13.56 -45.49
N VAL A 702 -31.60 -12.42 -46.11
CA VAL A 702 -32.50 -11.40 -45.52
C VAL A 702 -33.89 -11.96 -45.27
N LYS A 703 -34.36 -12.86 -46.14
CA LYS A 703 -35.64 -13.56 -45.97
C LYS A 703 -35.63 -14.56 -44.81
N ASP A 704 -34.46 -15.14 -44.54
CA ASP A 704 -34.27 -16.15 -43.48
C ASP A 704 -34.07 -15.52 -42.10
N PHE A 705 -33.67 -14.24 -42.04
CA PHE A 705 -33.43 -13.49 -40.80
C PHE A 705 -33.99 -12.06 -40.91
N PRO A 706 -35.31 -11.88 -40.82
CA PRO A 706 -35.96 -10.58 -41.05
C PRO A 706 -35.60 -9.52 -40.00
N ASP A 707 -35.13 -9.93 -38.82
CA ASP A 707 -34.78 -9.03 -37.72
C ASP A 707 -33.31 -8.56 -37.76
N ILE A 708 -32.50 -9.02 -38.73
CA ILE A 708 -31.14 -8.50 -38.91
C ILE A 708 -31.21 -7.15 -39.62
N LEU A 709 -30.65 -6.13 -38.97
CA LEU A 709 -30.44 -4.84 -39.58
C LEU A 709 -29.25 -4.92 -40.52
N HIS A 710 -29.52 -4.87 -41.82
CA HIS A 710 -28.49 -4.80 -42.84
C HIS A 710 -28.12 -3.34 -43.08
N ILE A 711 -26.87 -3.00 -42.81
CA ILE A 711 -26.34 -1.65 -42.95
C ILE A 711 -25.21 -1.72 -43.97
N ASN A 712 -25.27 -0.90 -45.01
CA ASN A 712 -24.15 -0.75 -45.93
C ASN A 712 -23.15 0.31 -45.39
N LEU A 713 -21.94 0.38 -45.97
CA LEU A 713 -20.91 1.30 -45.50
C LEU A 713 -21.36 2.78 -45.53
N ASP A 714 -22.16 3.16 -46.53
CA ASP A 714 -22.67 4.53 -46.69
C ASP A 714 -23.70 4.89 -45.59
N GLU A 715 -24.58 3.95 -45.25
CA GLU A 715 -25.53 4.06 -44.14
C GLU A 715 -24.86 4.00 -42.77
N LEU A 716 -23.77 3.24 -42.62
CA LEU A 716 -22.97 3.23 -41.40
C LEU A 716 -22.36 4.60 -41.12
N ASN A 717 -21.80 5.22 -42.16
CA ASN A 717 -21.23 6.56 -42.10
C ASN A 717 -22.30 7.63 -41.83
N LEU A 718 -23.49 7.53 -42.45
CA LEU A 718 -24.58 8.49 -42.28
C LEU A 718 -25.36 8.34 -40.95
N LYS A 719 -25.65 7.11 -40.51
CA LYS A 719 -26.58 6.83 -39.40
C LYS A 719 -25.92 6.41 -38.10
N LEU A 720 -24.70 5.89 -38.13
CA LEU A 720 -24.01 5.38 -36.93
C LEU A 720 -22.84 6.26 -36.49
N PHE A 721 -22.13 6.87 -37.46
CA PHE A 721 -20.99 7.76 -37.21
C PHE A 721 -21.25 9.23 -37.55
N GLY A 722 -22.34 9.56 -38.23
CA GLY A 722 -22.68 10.94 -38.61
C GLY A 722 -22.79 11.88 -37.41
N ASP A 723 -23.39 11.40 -36.32
CA ASP A 723 -23.51 12.15 -35.05
C ASP A 723 -22.23 12.12 -34.19
N LEU A 724 -21.25 11.28 -34.53
CA LEU A 724 -19.95 11.15 -33.85
C LEU A 724 -18.84 11.96 -34.55
N LEU A 725 -19.14 12.57 -35.70
CA LEU A 725 -18.18 13.21 -36.59
C LEU A 725 -18.52 14.66 -36.97
N LEU A 726 -19.62 15.21 -36.47
CA LEU A 726 -19.96 16.62 -36.61
C LEU A 726 -19.88 17.30 -35.24
N ASP A 727 -18.80 18.09 -35.10
CA ASP A 727 -18.34 18.99 -34.04
C ASP A 727 -18.00 18.43 -32.63
#